data_AF-A0A2G9HEI2-F1
#
_entry.id   AF-A0A2G9HEI2-F1
#
_cell.length_a   1.000
_cell.length_b   1.000
_cell.length_c   1.000
_cell.angle_alpha   90.00
_cell.angle_beta   90.00
_cell.angle_gamma   90.00
#
_symmetry.space_group_name_H-M   'P 1'
#
loop_
_entity.id
_entity.type
_entity.pdbx_description
1 polymer ?
#
loop_
_entity_poly.entity_id
_entity_poly.type
_entity_poly.pdbx_seq_one_letter_code
_entity_poly.pdbx_strand_id
1 'polypeptide(L)'
;MQIAEDYSHCEFLIRLPGYCPMPAFRDAFDVPLVVRRFHKSREEVRRELGISEDVKIVILNFGGQPAGWSLKKEYLPDGWLCLVCGASDTMDLPSNFIKLPKDVYTPDLIAASDCMLGKIGYGTCSEALAYKIPFVFVRRDYFNEEPFLRNMLEFYQAGVEMIRRDLLTGHWRPYLERAISLNPCYEGGINGGEVAARILQDTASGKNYTSDKLSGARRLRDAIVLGYQLQRVPGRDLSIPDWYANAENELVLRTGSPTAEMSDDSFHMPSSPEDFEILHGDFMGLSDTINFLKSLSELDAILDSGKSTEKHQRRERKAAAGLFNWKEDIFVARAPGRLDVMGGIADYSGSLVLQMPIREACHVAVQKIHPSKQRLWKHAQARQNAKGQGPTPVLQIVSYGSELSNRGPTFDMDLSDFMDGEQPMSYEKAKSFFACDPSQRWAAYIAGTILVLMKELGVRFENSISLLVSSAVPEGKGVSSSAAVEVATMSAIAAAHGLNINPRDLALLCQKVENHVVGAPCGVMDQMTSACGEANKLLAMVCQPAEVLGLVDIPNHIRFWGIDSGIRHSVGGADYGSVRIGAFMGRKIIKSVASELLSKSFANGVTSDDLEEDGVELLETEASLDYLCNLSPHRYEALYVKQLPETVLGEKFLDKYKDHNDPVTVIDKKRNYGLRAATRHPIYENFRGKAFKALLTSATSDEQLSALGELMYQCHYSYSACGIGSDGTDRLVQLVQEMQHNKKSRSSEGTLYGAKITGGGSGGTVCVVGRNCLKSSEQILQIQQRYKDATGYLPIIFEGSSPGAGKFGHLRIRRRLQRKQN
;
A
#
# COMPACT_ATOMS: atom_id res chain seq x y z
N MET A 1 -23.42 17.85 -16.09
CA MET A 1 -24.69 17.10 -15.99
C MET A 1 -25.02 16.43 -17.32
N GLN A 2 -24.97 17.18 -18.44
CA GLN A 2 -25.17 16.68 -19.81
C GLN A 2 -24.29 15.47 -20.19
N ILE A 3 -22.96 15.54 -20.02
CA ILE A 3 -22.06 14.43 -20.41
C ILE A 3 -22.46 13.12 -19.70
N ALA A 4 -22.82 13.17 -18.40
CA ALA A 4 -23.28 12.00 -17.65
C ALA A 4 -24.57 11.41 -18.17
N GLU A 5 -25.46 12.25 -18.69
CA GLU A 5 -26.69 11.86 -19.36
C GLU A 5 -26.39 11.28 -20.73
N ASP A 6 -25.49 11.86 -21.52
CA ASP A 6 -25.12 11.37 -22.85
C ASP A 6 -24.53 9.95 -22.79
N TYR A 7 -23.55 9.71 -21.91
CA TYR A 7 -23.03 8.35 -21.70
C TYR A 7 -24.03 7.43 -21.02
N SER A 8 -25.13 7.96 -20.47
CA SER A 8 -26.18 7.12 -19.90
C SER A 8 -26.95 6.30 -20.93
N HIS A 9 -26.94 6.82 -22.15
CA HIS A 9 -27.57 6.23 -23.33
C HIS A 9 -26.63 5.26 -24.06
N CYS A 10 -25.37 5.12 -23.64
CA CYS A 10 -24.46 4.14 -24.23
C CYS A 10 -24.90 2.71 -23.88
N GLU A 11 -25.12 1.90 -24.91
CA GLU A 11 -25.51 0.49 -24.78
C GLU A 11 -24.32 -0.40 -24.37
N PHE A 12 -23.14 -0.13 -24.91
CA PHE A 12 -21.89 -0.84 -24.61
C PHE A 12 -20.68 0.06 -24.79
N LEU A 13 -19.52 -0.43 -24.36
CA LEU A 13 -18.23 0.24 -24.51
C LEU A 13 -17.34 -0.53 -25.49
N ILE A 14 -16.70 0.17 -26.43
CA ILE A 14 -15.58 -0.39 -27.20
C ILE A 14 -14.30 0.03 -26.49
N ARG A 15 -13.53 -0.93 -25.99
CA ARG A 15 -12.30 -0.69 -25.22
C ARG A 15 -11.07 -0.90 -26.07
N LEU A 16 -10.18 0.08 -26.02
CA LEU A 16 -8.89 0.07 -26.70
C LEU A 16 -7.81 -0.57 -25.79
N PRO A 17 -6.78 -1.24 -26.33
CA PRO A 17 -5.70 -1.77 -25.50
C PRO A 17 -5.03 -0.70 -24.63
N GLY A 18 -4.67 -1.04 -23.40
CA GLY A 18 -4.19 -0.03 -22.43
C GLY A 18 -5.30 0.87 -21.88
N TYR A 19 -6.57 0.42 -21.92
CA TYR A 19 -7.71 1.13 -21.34
C TYR A 19 -7.55 1.35 -19.82
N CYS A 20 -8.07 2.48 -19.33
CA CYS A 20 -8.33 2.62 -17.90
C CYS A 20 -9.56 1.78 -17.49
N PRO A 21 -9.62 1.24 -16.26
CA PRO A 21 -10.78 0.53 -15.77
C PRO A 21 -12.05 1.37 -15.92
N MET A 22 -12.99 0.86 -16.72
CA MET A 22 -14.29 1.49 -16.96
C MET A 22 -15.42 0.59 -16.41
N PRO A 23 -15.45 0.29 -15.09
CA PRO A 23 -16.43 -0.63 -14.49
C PRO A 23 -17.87 -0.15 -14.62
N ALA A 24 -18.05 1.11 -15.03
CA ALA A 24 -19.32 1.70 -15.42
C ALA A 24 -19.99 0.99 -16.60
N PHE A 25 -19.24 0.33 -17.48
CA PHE A 25 -19.77 -0.38 -18.64
C PHE A 25 -19.65 -1.88 -18.41
N ARG A 26 -20.79 -2.57 -18.31
CA ARG A 26 -20.83 -4.03 -18.14
C ARG A 26 -20.58 -4.76 -19.45
N ASP A 27 -21.17 -4.26 -20.53
CA ASP A 27 -20.95 -4.76 -21.87
C ASP A 27 -19.79 -3.97 -22.49
N ALA A 28 -18.63 -4.60 -22.56
CA ALA A 28 -17.42 -4.03 -23.10
C ALA A 28 -16.78 -4.97 -24.12
N PHE A 29 -16.48 -4.45 -25.31
CA PHE A 29 -15.81 -5.17 -26.38
C PHE A 29 -14.37 -4.68 -26.49
N ASP A 30 -13.43 -5.57 -26.19
CA ASP A 30 -12.02 -5.29 -26.42
C ASP A 30 -11.72 -5.41 -27.91
N VAL A 31 -11.15 -4.34 -28.48
CA VAL A 31 -10.71 -4.33 -29.87
C VAL A 31 -9.19 -4.36 -29.95
N PRO A 32 -8.63 -4.81 -31.08
CA PRO A 32 -7.19 -4.67 -31.34
C PRO A 32 -6.74 -3.21 -31.37
N LEU A 33 -5.44 -2.95 -31.53
CA LEU A 33 -4.95 -1.56 -31.60
C LEU A 33 -5.63 -0.81 -32.76
N VAL A 34 -6.14 0.36 -32.45
CA VAL A 34 -6.58 1.37 -33.43
C VAL A 34 -5.36 2.20 -33.82
N VAL A 35 -4.88 2.01 -35.03
CA VAL A 35 -3.62 2.59 -35.54
C VAL A 35 -3.87 3.17 -36.92
N ARG A 36 -3.30 4.34 -37.21
CA ARG A 36 -3.25 4.89 -38.57
C ARG A 36 -2.14 4.21 -39.33
N ARG A 37 -2.46 3.42 -40.34
CA ARG A 37 -1.47 2.71 -41.18
C ARG A 37 -0.57 3.71 -41.91
N PHE A 38 0.72 3.39 -42.01
CA PHE A 38 1.63 4.10 -42.91
C PHE A 38 1.27 3.76 -44.37
N HIS A 39 1.52 4.72 -45.25
CA HIS A 39 1.33 4.59 -46.70
C HIS A 39 2.65 4.30 -47.43
N LYS A 40 3.78 4.74 -46.86
CA LYS A 40 5.12 4.56 -47.45
C LYS A 40 6.01 3.71 -46.55
N SER A 41 6.88 2.90 -47.15
CA SER A 41 7.85 2.12 -46.39
C SER A 41 8.94 3.02 -45.80
N ARG A 42 9.68 2.48 -44.82
CA ARG A 42 10.85 3.14 -44.23
C ARG A 42 11.85 3.60 -45.28
N GLU A 43 12.16 2.74 -46.25
CA GLU A 43 13.14 2.99 -47.30
C GLU A 43 12.69 4.12 -48.23
N GLU A 44 11.40 4.17 -48.56
CA GLU A 44 10.82 5.21 -49.41
C GLU A 44 10.88 6.59 -48.72
N VAL A 45 10.49 6.65 -47.45
CA VAL A 45 10.53 7.87 -46.65
C VAL A 45 11.97 8.37 -46.46
N ARG A 46 12.91 7.47 -46.12
CA ARG A 46 14.32 7.83 -45.94
C ARG A 46 14.95 8.35 -47.23
N ARG A 47 14.64 7.73 -48.38
CA ARG A 47 15.07 8.20 -49.70
C ARG A 47 14.53 9.60 -50.03
N GLU A 48 13.26 9.87 -49.75
CA GLU A 48 12.65 11.20 -49.97
C GLU A 48 13.27 12.28 -49.08
N LEU A 49 13.68 11.92 -47.87
CA LEU A 49 14.39 12.83 -46.95
C LEU A 49 15.90 12.93 -47.22
N GLY A 50 16.45 12.12 -48.13
CA GLY A 50 17.88 12.06 -48.41
C GLY A 50 18.72 11.50 -47.26
N ILE A 51 18.14 10.64 -46.42
CA ILE A 51 18.79 10.04 -45.24
C ILE A 51 19.19 8.60 -45.56
N SER A 52 20.45 8.24 -45.27
CA SER A 52 20.96 6.88 -45.46
C SER A 52 20.46 5.91 -44.37
N GLU A 53 20.41 4.61 -44.67
CA GLU A 53 19.86 3.60 -43.75
C GLU A 53 20.68 3.40 -42.46
N ASP A 54 21.99 3.66 -42.51
CA ASP A 54 22.91 3.58 -41.38
C ASP A 54 22.75 4.72 -40.36
N VAL A 55 22.06 5.80 -40.74
CA VAL A 55 21.82 6.95 -39.88
C VAL A 55 20.67 6.66 -38.92
N LYS A 56 20.89 6.90 -37.63
CA LYS A 56 19.87 6.76 -36.59
C LYS A 56 18.95 7.98 -36.55
N ILE A 57 17.64 7.71 -36.60
CA ILE A 57 16.60 8.74 -36.63
C ILE A 57 15.76 8.67 -35.36
N VAL A 58 15.61 9.81 -34.68
CA VAL A 58 14.57 10.02 -33.67
C VAL A 58 13.50 10.95 -34.19
N ILE A 59 12.23 10.57 -34.11
CA ILE A 59 11.13 11.48 -34.42
C ILE A 59 10.65 12.20 -33.15
N LEU A 60 10.67 13.52 -33.18
CA LEU A 60 10.17 14.38 -32.11
C LEU A 60 8.69 14.67 -32.33
N ASN A 61 7.84 13.84 -31.74
CA ASN A 61 6.40 13.82 -31.94
C ASN A 61 5.67 14.58 -30.81
N PHE A 62 5.91 15.90 -30.72
CA PHE A 62 5.20 16.80 -29.82
C PHE A 62 4.17 17.62 -30.59
N GLY A 63 2.89 17.45 -30.28
CA GLY A 63 1.86 18.37 -30.77
C GLY A 63 2.05 19.76 -30.17
N GLY A 64 2.47 20.72 -31.01
CA GLY A 64 2.75 22.11 -30.65
C GLY A 64 3.94 22.27 -29.69
N GLN A 65 5.07 22.75 -30.20
CA GLN A 65 6.23 23.02 -29.36
C GLN A 65 6.00 24.24 -28.45
N PRO A 66 6.52 24.25 -27.20
CA PRO A 66 6.45 25.42 -26.34
C PRO A 66 7.13 26.63 -27.01
N ALA A 67 6.49 27.80 -26.95
CA ALA A 67 7.09 29.05 -27.42
C ALA A 67 8.41 29.31 -26.69
N GLY A 68 9.50 29.52 -27.44
CA GLY A 68 10.84 29.77 -26.89
C GLY A 68 11.69 28.54 -26.59
N TRP A 69 11.27 27.33 -26.98
CA TRP A 69 12.11 26.13 -26.84
C TRP A 69 13.20 26.10 -27.93
N SER A 70 14.48 26.17 -27.52
CA SER A 70 15.64 26.10 -28.41
C SER A 70 16.27 24.70 -28.34
N LEU A 71 16.25 24.00 -29.46
CA LEU A 71 16.91 22.70 -29.63
C LEU A 71 18.40 22.92 -29.95
N LYS A 72 19.27 22.10 -29.36
CA LYS A 72 20.72 22.18 -29.58
C LYS A 72 21.26 20.89 -30.16
N LYS A 73 22.34 21.00 -30.93
CA LYS A 73 23.01 19.86 -31.56
C LYS A 73 23.40 18.79 -30.55
N GLU A 74 23.84 19.20 -29.36
CA GLU A 74 24.33 18.34 -28.27
C GLU A 74 23.27 17.38 -27.69
N TYR A 75 21.98 17.61 -27.97
CA TYR A 75 20.91 16.83 -27.35
C TYR A 75 20.83 15.41 -27.93
N LEU A 76 21.33 15.21 -29.15
CA LEU A 76 21.38 13.90 -29.79
C LEU A 76 22.75 13.23 -29.60
N PRO A 77 22.81 11.89 -29.62
CA PRO A 77 24.07 11.18 -29.81
C PRO A 77 24.73 11.56 -31.14
N ASP A 78 26.05 11.41 -31.23
CA ASP A 78 26.79 11.76 -32.44
C ASP A 78 26.34 10.90 -33.63
N GLY A 79 26.14 11.54 -34.79
CA GLY A 79 25.68 10.86 -36.02
C GLY A 79 24.15 10.67 -36.13
N TRP A 80 23.36 11.07 -35.13
CA TRP A 80 21.90 10.96 -35.18
C TRP A 80 21.24 12.18 -35.81
N LEU A 81 20.08 11.95 -36.43
CA LEU A 81 19.18 12.98 -36.93
C LEU A 81 17.86 12.97 -36.15
N CYS A 82 17.27 14.15 -35.98
CA CYS A 82 15.95 14.28 -35.38
C CYS A 82 14.94 14.85 -36.37
N LEU A 83 13.84 14.15 -36.61
CA LEU A 83 12.72 14.67 -37.41
C LEU A 83 11.78 15.45 -36.50
N VAL A 84 11.55 16.73 -36.81
CA VAL A 84 10.83 17.65 -35.94
C VAL A 84 9.42 17.91 -36.47
N CYS A 85 8.41 17.36 -35.80
CA CYS A 85 7.01 17.60 -36.12
C CYS A 85 6.53 18.96 -35.58
N GLY A 86 5.78 19.73 -36.38
CA GLY A 86 5.05 20.91 -35.91
C GLY A 86 5.91 22.11 -35.49
N ALA A 87 7.15 22.22 -35.99
CA ALA A 87 7.99 23.41 -35.74
C ALA A 87 7.41 24.66 -36.44
N SER A 88 7.55 25.83 -35.79
CA SER A 88 7.10 27.10 -36.39
C SER A 88 7.98 27.54 -37.57
N ASP A 89 7.45 28.40 -38.42
CA ASP A 89 8.18 28.94 -39.59
C ASP A 89 9.33 29.88 -39.22
N THR A 90 9.35 30.32 -37.97
CA THR A 90 10.35 31.22 -37.39
C THR A 90 11.37 30.51 -36.48
N MET A 91 11.27 29.18 -36.32
CA MET A 91 12.16 28.42 -35.44
C MET A 91 13.44 28.05 -36.17
N ASP A 92 14.58 28.53 -35.65
CA ASP A 92 15.90 28.11 -36.11
C ASP A 92 16.25 26.75 -35.49
N LEU A 93 16.63 25.79 -36.32
CA LEU A 93 16.93 24.41 -35.91
C LEU A 93 18.39 24.07 -36.21
N PRO A 94 19.11 23.36 -35.31
CA PRO A 94 20.45 22.90 -35.59
C PRO A 94 20.50 21.94 -36.78
N SER A 95 21.67 21.80 -37.41
CA SER A 95 21.85 21.01 -38.63
C SER A 95 21.46 19.52 -38.53
N ASN A 96 21.41 18.95 -37.32
CA ASN A 96 20.97 17.58 -37.06
C ASN A 96 19.47 17.45 -36.71
N PHE A 97 18.70 18.54 -36.83
CA PHE A 97 17.25 18.57 -36.65
C PHE A 97 16.58 18.97 -37.97
N ILE A 98 15.82 18.05 -38.55
CA ILE A 98 15.13 18.24 -39.83
C ILE A 98 13.71 18.70 -39.55
N LYS A 99 13.39 19.92 -39.99
CA LYS A 99 12.03 20.45 -39.93
C LYS A 99 11.13 19.71 -40.91
N LEU A 100 10.01 19.19 -40.43
CA LEU A 100 9.01 18.56 -41.27
C LEU A 100 7.92 19.56 -41.72
N PRO A 101 7.35 19.40 -42.93
CA PRO A 101 6.16 20.14 -43.36
C PRO A 101 4.97 19.95 -42.41
N LYS A 102 4.10 20.95 -42.28
CA LYS A 102 2.95 20.91 -41.36
C LYS A 102 1.88 19.88 -41.74
N ASP A 103 1.81 19.52 -43.02
CA ASP A 103 0.87 18.59 -43.63
C ASP A 103 1.44 17.17 -43.82
N VAL A 104 2.63 16.90 -43.26
CA VAL A 104 3.26 15.58 -43.40
C VAL A 104 2.44 14.49 -42.69
N TYR A 105 2.33 13.34 -43.33
CA TYR A 105 1.65 12.18 -42.76
C TYR A 105 2.58 11.49 -41.74
N THR A 106 2.40 11.81 -40.46
CA THR A 106 3.28 11.39 -39.36
C THR A 106 3.53 9.88 -39.25
N PRO A 107 2.54 8.98 -39.49
CA PRO A 107 2.78 7.53 -39.40
C PRO A 107 3.90 7.00 -40.29
N ASP A 108 4.07 7.55 -41.50
CA ASP A 108 5.16 7.19 -42.41
C ASP A 108 6.53 7.49 -41.79
N LEU A 109 6.64 8.65 -41.13
CA LEU A 109 7.88 9.09 -40.50
C LEU A 109 8.18 8.34 -39.20
N ILE A 110 7.15 7.96 -38.44
CA ILE A 110 7.31 7.11 -37.25
C ILE A 110 7.88 5.76 -37.66
N ALA A 111 7.29 5.11 -38.66
CA ALA A 111 7.77 3.82 -39.19
C ALA A 111 9.19 3.92 -39.77
N ALA A 112 9.56 5.09 -40.33
CA ALA A 112 10.89 5.33 -40.86
C ALA A 112 11.97 5.67 -39.80
N SER A 113 11.57 5.86 -38.54
CA SER A 113 12.46 6.24 -37.43
C SER A 113 13.00 5.03 -36.66
N ASP A 114 14.10 5.19 -35.94
CA ASP A 114 14.66 4.14 -35.06
C ASP A 114 14.08 4.21 -33.64
N CYS A 115 13.68 5.39 -33.20
CA CYS A 115 12.92 5.58 -31.97
C CYS A 115 12.06 6.84 -32.06
N MET A 116 11.11 6.94 -31.15
CA MET A 116 10.22 8.09 -31.04
C MET A 116 10.43 8.80 -29.70
N LEU A 117 10.41 10.13 -29.71
CA LEU A 117 10.43 10.97 -28.52
C LEU A 117 9.18 11.84 -28.49
N GLY A 118 8.35 11.72 -27.46
CA GLY A 118 7.04 12.39 -27.44
C GLY A 118 6.32 12.37 -26.10
N LYS A 119 5.10 12.92 -26.08
CA LYS A 119 4.20 12.85 -24.92
C LYS A 119 3.43 11.53 -24.94
N ILE A 120 3.27 10.88 -23.79
CA ILE A 120 2.49 9.65 -23.71
C ILE A 120 1.01 9.88 -24.07
N GLY A 121 0.46 9.08 -24.98
CA GLY A 121 -0.92 9.20 -25.45
C GLY A 121 -1.29 8.01 -26.32
N TYR A 122 -2.57 7.63 -26.33
CA TYR A 122 -2.99 6.36 -26.95
C TYR A 122 -2.53 6.24 -28.42
N GLY A 123 -2.78 7.26 -29.26
CA GLY A 123 -2.39 7.20 -30.68
C GLY A 123 -0.89 7.03 -30.91
N THR A 124 -0.07 7.71 -30.12
CA THR A 124 1.39 7.59 -30.18
C THR A 124 1.86 6.23 -29.65
N CYS A 125 1.25 5.73 -28.58
CA CYS A 125 1.57 4.41 -28.03
C CYS A 125 1.15 3.28 -28.99
N SER A 126 -0.02 3.40 -29.62
CA SER A 126 -0.52 2.40 -30.56
C SER A 126 0.35 2.34 -31.81
N GLU A 127 0.76 3.49 -32.36
CA GLU A 127 1.70 3.56 -33.49
C GLU A 127 3.08 3.01 -33.13
N ALA A 128 3.63 3.32 -31.95
CA ALA A 128 4.90 2.77 -31.48
C ALA A 128 4.85 1.23 -31.42
N LEU A 129 3.81 0.68 -30.82
CA LEU A 129 3.64 -0.77 -30.69
C LEU A 129 3.40 -1.44 -32.04
N ALA A 130 2.52 -0.89 -32.87
CA ALA A 130 2.19 -1.43 -34.18
C ALA A 130 3.40 -1.48 -35.12
N TYR A 131 4.27 -0.47 -35.06
CA TYR A 131 5.48 -0.38 -35.88
C TYR A 131 6.74 -0.89 -35.20
N LYS A 132 6.60 -1.43 -33.97
CA LYS A 132 7.69 -1.98 -33.16
C LYS A 132 8.83 -0.98 -32.97
N ILE A 133 8.47 0.28 -32.76
CA ILE A 133 9.41 1.39 -32.54
C ILE A 133 9.51 1.70 -31.04
N PRO A 134 10.72 1.70 -30.45
CA PRO A 134 10.94 2.15 -29.09
C PRO A 134 10.45 3.59 -28.88
N PHE A 135 9.70 3.81 -27.80
CA PHE A 135 9.09 5.08 -27.46
C PHE A 135 9.68 5.64 -26.17
N VAL A 136 10.48 6.69 -26.32
CA VAL A 136 10.92 7.55 -25.24
C VAL A 136 9.82 8.54 -24.94
N PHE A 137 9.12 8.36 -23.83
CA PHE A 137 7.95 9.16 -23.51
C PHE A 137 8.20 10.09 -22.33
N VAL A 138 7.61 11.27 -22.42
CA VAL A 138 7.47 12.19 -21.28
C VAL A 138 6.05 12.10 -20.77
N ARG A 139 5.94 12.04 -19.44
CA ARG A 139 4.67 12.00 -18.73
C ARG A 139 3.80 13.23 -19.04
N ARG A 140 2.49 13.03 -19.03
CA ARG A 140 1.46 14.06 -19.15
C ARG A 140 0.79 14.22 -17.79
N ASP A 141 1.06 15.35 -17.17
CA ASP A 141 0.35 15.79 -15.98
C ASP A 141 -1.17 15.75 -16.27
N TYR A 142 -1.98 15.18 -15.35
CA TYR A 142 -3.45 15.11 -15.43
C TYR A 142 -3.99 14.30 -16.63
N PHE A 143 -3.26 13.28 -17.07
CA PHE A 143 -3.73 12.35 -18.11
C PHE A 143 -4.09 10.98 -17.53
N ASN A 144 -5.39 10.71 -17.39
CA ASN A 144 -5.91 9.52 -16.68
C ASN A 144 -5.48 8.18 -17.29
N GLU A 145 -5.25 8.15 -18.59
CA GLU A 145 -4.84 6.94 -19.30
C GLU A 145 -3.35 6.65 -19.14
N GLU A 146 -2.54 7.62 -18.69
CA GLU A 146 -1.08 7.50 -18.61
C GLU A 146 -0.60 6.22 -17.91
N PRO A 147 -1.07 5.85 -16.70
CA PRO A 147 -0.54 4.68 -16.01
C PRO A 147 -0.77 3.39 -16.79
N PHE A 148 -1.90 3.29 -17.49
CA PHE A 148 -2.30 2.11 -18.25
C PHE A 148 -1.54 2.00 -19.56
N LEU A 149 -1.35 3.13 -20.25
CA LEU A 149 -0.52 3.18 -21.46
C LEU A 149 0.96 2.94 -21.13
N ARG A 150 1.45 3.43 -20.00
CA ARG A 150 2.81 3.15 -19.53
C ARG A 150 3.00 1.66 -19.27
N ASN A 151 2.11 1.06 -18.50
CA ASN A 151 2.16 -0.38 -18.22
C ASN A 151 2.09 -1.20 -19.51
N MET A 152 1.29 -0.76 -20.49
CA MET A 152 1.22 -1.39 -21.81
C MET A 152 2.57 -1.29 -22.56
N LEU A 153 3.20 -0.12 -22.61
CA LEU A 153 4.51 0.06 -23.24
C LEU A 153 5.60 -0.76 -22.55
N GLU A 154 5.58 -0.83 -21.22
CA GLU A 154 6.53 -1.63 -20.43
C GLU A 154 6.34 -3.13 -20.67
N PHE A 155 5.09 -3.59 -20.66
CA PHE A 155 4.75 -4.98 -20.93
C PHE A 155 5.24 -5.47 -22.30
N TYR A 156 5.14 -4.61 -23.32
CA TYR A 156 5.61 -4.92 -24.68
C TYR A 156 7.05 -4.48 -24.97
N GLN A 157 7.83 -4.14 -23.93
CA GLN A 157 9.24 -3.72 -24.04
C GLN A 157 9.47 -2.57 -25.04
N ALA A 158 8.54 -1.61 -25.08
CA ALA A 158 8.55 -0.51 -26.03
C ALA A 158 8.73 0.87 -25.38
N GLY A 159 8.79 0.97 -24.05
CA GLY A 159 8.80 2.25 -23.33
C GLY A 159 10.10 2.59 -22.62
N VAL A 160 10.57 3.83 -22.75
CA VAL A 160 11.57 4.45 -21.86
C VAL A 160 11.00 5.76 -21.32
N GLU A 161 10.84 5.87 -20.00
CA GLU A 161 10.37 7.11 -19.38
C GLU A 161 11.50 8.14 -19.30
N MET A 162 11.28 9.34 -19.84
CA MET A 162 12.16 10.50 -19.70
C MET A 162 11.49 11.56 -18.82
N ILE A 163 12.21 12.03 -17.81
CA ILE A 163 11.71 13.13 -16.97
C ILE A 163 11.73 14.46 -17.73
N ARG A 164 10.74 15.32 -17.48
CA ARG A 164 10.59 16.60 -18.19
C ARG A 164 11.80 17.53 -18.07
N ARG A 165 12.53 17.49 -16.94
CA ARG A 165 13.78 18.25 -16.77
C ARG A 165 14.77 17.90 -17.87
N ASP A 166 15.02 16.61 -18.05
CA ASP A 166 16.03 16.10 -18.98
C ASP A 166 15.62 16.33 -20.45
N LEU A 167 14.32 16.30 -20.74
CA LEU A 167 13.78 16.75 -22.03
C LEU A 167 14.15 18.21 -22.31
N LEU A 168 13.96 19.11 -21.34
CA LEU A 168 14.16 20.55 -21.53
C LEU A 168 15.64 20.95 -21.52
N THR A 169 16.45 20.31 -20.68
CA THR A 169 17.90 20.57 -20.57
C THR A 169 18.71 19.81 -21.62
N GLY A 170 18.08 18.93 -22.41
CA GLY A 170 18.73 18.24 -23.51
C GLY A 170 19.53 17.00 -23.13
N HIS A 171 19.29 16.42 -21.95
CA HIS A 171 19.98 15.22 -21.50
C HIS A 171 19.33 13.96 -22.11
N TRP A 172 19.17 13.91 -23.44
CA TRP A 172 18.40 12.84 -24.10
C TRP A 172 19.23 11.59 -24.39
N ARG A 173 20.55 11.73 -24.56
CA ARG A 173 21.46 10.65 -24.96
C ARG A 173 21.26 9.33 -24.20
N PRO A 174 21.25 9.28 -22.86
CA PRO A 174 21.08 8.02 -22.14
C PRO A 174 19.73 7.33 -22.39
N TYR A 175 18.68 8.13 -22.61
CA TYR A 175 17.35 7.63 -22.89
C TYR A 175 17.24 7.06 -24.31
N LEU A 176 17.86 7.73 -25.28
CA LEU A 176 17.88 7.29 -26.69
C LEU A 176 18.73 6.04 -26.88
N GLU A 177 19.89 5.95 -26.22
CA GLU A 177 20.74 4.76 -26.22
C GLU A 177 20.02 3.56 -25.59
N ARG A 178 19.34 3.78 -24.44
CA ARG A 178 18.49 2.76 -23.84
C ARG A 178 17.34 2.35 -24.75
N ALA A 179 16.70 3.30 -25.44
CA ALA A 179 15.57 2.99 -26.32
C ALA A 179 15.98 2.06 -27.46
N ILE A 180 17.14 2.28 -28.09
CA ILE A 180 17.62 1.39 -29.17
C ILE A 180 17.99 -0.01 -28.67
N SER A 181 18.30 -0.17 -27.37
CA SER A 181 18.53 -1.50 -26.79
C SER A 181 17.25 -2.31 -26.55
N LEU A 182 16.06 -1.69 -26.68
CA LEU A 182 14.79 -2.37 -26.51
C LEU A 182 14.41 -3.20 -27.74
N ASN A 183 13.61 -4.25 -27.52
CA ASN A 183 13.06 -5.10 -28.58
C ASN A 183 11.52 -5.16 -28.47
N PRO A 184 10.80 -4.15 -29.00
CA PRO A 184 9.33 -4.10 -28.93
C PRO A 184 8.67 -5.37 -29.49
N CYS A 185 7.79 -6.00 -28.70
CA CYS A 185 7.28 -7.35 -28.95
C CYS A 185 5.75 -7.44 -29.11
N TYR A 186 5.11 -6.38 -29.60
CA TYR A 186 3.67 -6.41 -29.85
C TYR A 186 3.30 -7.33 -31.02
N GLU A 187 2.46 -8.33 -30.77
CA GLU A 187 1.98 -9.32 -31.76
C GLU A 187 0.44 -9.32 -31.90
N GLY A 188 -0.25 -8.32 -31.34
CA GLY A 188 -1.70 -8.21 -31.45
C GLY A 188 -2.16 -7.62 -32.79
N GLY A 189 -3.47 -7.63 -33.04
CA GLY A 189 -4.04 -7.02 -34.24
C GLY A 189 -3.92 -5.49 -34.25
N ILE A 190 -3.79 -4.91 -35.44
CA ILE A 190 -3.75 -3.45 -35.68
C ILE A 190 -4.98 -2.92 -36.44
N ASN A 191 -5.99 -3.77 -36.59
CA ASN A 191 -7.24 -3.49 -37.30
C ASN A 191 -8.40 -3.11 -36.35
N GLY A 192 -8.06 -2.49 -35.21
CA GLY A 192 -9.05 -2.13 -34.19
C GLY A 192 -10.15 -1.21 -34.72
N GLY A 193 -9.82 -0.33 -35.66
CA GLY A 193 -10.79 0.59 -36.27
C GLY A 193 -11.84 -0.15 -37.10
N GLU A 194 -11.41 -1.14 -37.89
CA GLU A 194 -12.30 -1.98 -38.69
C GLU A 194 -13.16 -2.90 -37.82
N VAL A 195 -12.59 -3.45 -36.74
CA VAL A 195 -13.33 -4.26 -35.76
C VAL A 195 -14.39 -3.40 -35.06
N ALA A 196 -14.02 -2.21 -34.58
CA ALA A 196 -14.96 -1.28 -33.97
C ALA A 196 -16.08 -0.86 -34.93
N ALA A 197 -15.74 -0.56 -36.19
CA ALA A 197 -16.72 -0.21 -37.22
C ALA A 197 -17.70 -1.36 -37.49
N ARG A 198 -17.22 -2.61 -37.53
CA ARG A 198 -18.09 -3.78 -37.71
C ARG A 198 -19.01 -4.00 -36.50
N ILE A 199 -18.50 -3.82 -35.27
CA ILE A 199 -19.33 -3.88 -34.06
C ILE A 199 -20.46 -2.85 -34.16
N LEU A 200 -20.14 -1.59 -34.49
CA LEU A 200 -21.12 -0.53 -34.64
C LEU A 200 -22.13 -0.81 -35.78
N GLN A 201 -21.67 -1.37 -36.90
CA GLN A 201 -22.53 -1.76 -38.02
C GLN A 201 -23.50 -2.90 -37.65
N ASP A 202 -23.01 -3.93 -36.95
CA ASP A 202 -23.82 -5.06 -36.50
C ASP A 202 -24.87 -4.60 -35.47
N THR A 203 -24.50 -3.72 -34.53
CA THR A 203 -25.43 -3.08 -33.60
C THR A 203 -26.51 -2.28 -34.34
N ALA A 204 -26.11 -1.40 -35.27
CA ALA A 204 -27.05 -0.60 -36.04
C ALA A 204 -28.01 -1.45 -36.90
N SER A 205 -27.59 -2.67 -37.27
CA SER A 205 -28.40 -3.63 -38.03
C SER A 205 -29.30 -4.52 -37.15
N GLY A 206 -29.34 -4.30 -35.83
CA GLY A 206 -30.21 -5.04 -34.91
C GLY A 206 -29.71 -6.44 -34.52
N LYS A 207 -28.42 -6.75 -34.75
CA LYS A 207 -27.81 -7.98 -34.21
C LYS A 207 -27.51 -7.75 -32.73
N ASN A 208 -28.42 -8.22 -31.87
CA ASN A 208 -28.36 -7.98 -30.43
C ASN A 208 -27.14 -8.63 -29.76
N TYR A 209 -26.29 -7.81 -29.14
CA TYR A 209 -25.29 -8.22 -28.15
C TYR A 209 -25.54 -7.49 -26.82
N THR A 210 -26.69 -7.68 -26.18
CA THR A 210 -26.94 -7.07 -24.85
C THR A 210 -27.88 -7.89 -23.98
N SER A 211 -27.55 -7.97 -22.69
CA SER A 211 -28.37 -8.45 -21.57
C SER A 211 -28.73 -7.29 -20.64
N ASP A 212 -29.87 -7.42 -19.96
CA ASP A 212 -30.68 -6.39 -19.29
C ASP A 212 -30.05 -5.54 -18.14
N LYS A 213 -30.52 -4.26 -18.10
CA LYS A 213 -30.88 -3.38 -16.95
C LYS A 213 -29.79 -2.74 -16.05
N LEU A 214 -29.59 -1.42 -16.22
CA LEU A 214 -29.42 -0.34 -15.19
C LEU A 214 -29.27 1.04 -15.91
N SER A 215 -29.61 2.18 -15.30
CA SER A 215 -29.52 3.50 -15.96
C SER A 215 -28.10 4.07 -16.00
N GLY A 216 -27.63 4.53 -17.16
CA GLY A 216 -26.22 4.88 -17.35
C GLY A 216 -25.75 6.21 -16.75
N ALA A 217 -26.65 7.07 -16.24
CA ALA A 217 -26.28 8.37 -15.67
C ALA A 217 -25.59 8.22 -14.32
N ARG A 218 -25.95 7.14 -13.60
CA ARG A 218 -25.27 6.72 -12.38
C ARG A 218 -23.90 6.12 -12.69
N ARG A 219 -23.77 5.46 -13.85
CA ARG A 219 -22.57 4.74 -14.30
C ARG A 219 -21.45 5.71 -14.73
N LEU A 220 -21.75 6.76 -15.50
CA LEU A 220 -20.71 7.74 -15.87
C LEU A 220 -20.22 8.57 -14.67
N ARG A 221 -21.11 8.96 -13.76
CA ARG A 221 -20.71 9.72 -12.57
C ARG A 221 -19.65 8.98 -11.75
N ASP A 222 -19.80 7.66 -11.62
CA ASP A 222 -18.85 6.86 -10.84
C ASP A 222 -17.53 6.63 -11.61
N ALA A 223 -17.54 6.62 -12.96
CA ALA A 223 -16.33 6.62 -13.79
C ALA A 223 -15.57 7.96 -13.80
N ILE A 224 -16.28 9.10 -13.76
CA ILE A 224 -15.68 10.44 -13.64
C ILE A 224 -15.02 10.61 -12.27
N VAL A 225 -15.68 10.14 -11.21
CA VAL A 225 -15.10 10.14 -9.85
C VAL A 225 -13.84 9.27 -9.80
N LEU A 226 -13.87 8.08 -10.43
CA LEU A 226 -12.71 7.21 -10.51
C LEU A 226 -11.56 7.85 -11.32
N GLY A 227 -11.86 8.49 -12.46
CA GLY A 227 -10.87 9.21 -13.27
C GLY A 227 -10.23 10.39 -12.54
N TYR A 228 -11.00 11.11 -11.71
CA TYR A 228 -10.48 12.20 -10.88
C TYR A 228 -9.62 11.69 -9.72
N GLN A 229 -9.92 10.51 -9.18
CA GLN A 229 -9.16 9.84 -8.11
C GLN A 229 -7.83 9.25 -8.62
N LEU A 230 -7.72 8.89 -9.90
CA LEU A 230 -6.53 8.31 -10.52
C LEU A 230 -5.42 9.34 -10.86
N GLN A 231 -5.67 10.65 -10.81
CA GLN A 231 -4.67 11.70 -11.17
C GLN A 231 -3.66 12.06 -10.09
N ARG A 232 -3.72 11.46 -8.89
CA ARG A 232 -2.79 11.81 -7.80
C ARG A 232 -1.43 11.13 -7.98
N VAL A 233 -0.55 11.78 -8.75
CA VAL A 233 0.90 11.52 -8.76
C VAL A 233 1.52 12.29 -7.59
N PRO A 234 2.46 11.71 -6.81
CA PRO A 234 3.12 12.42 -5.72
C PRO A 234 3.94 13.62 -6.23
N GLY A 235 3.75 14.80 -5.64
CA GLY A 235 4.71 15.91 -5.73
C GLY A 235 4.35 17.15 -6.56
N ARG A 236 3.12 17.32 -7.06
CA ARG A 236 2.63 18.62 -7.56
C ARG A 236 1.16 18.84 -7.23
N ASP A 237 0.88 19.82 -6.38
CA ASP A 237 -0.46 20.39 -6.24
C ASP A 237 -0.78 21.19 -7.51
N LEU A 238 -1.76 20.76 -8.32
CA LEU A 238 -2.54 21.74 -9.06
C LEU A 238 -3.73 22.16 -8.23
N SER A 239 -3.89 23.48 -8.11
CA SER A 239 -5.11 24.10 -7.65
C SER A 239 -6.28 23.68 -8.53
N ILE A 240 -7.35 23.29 -7.86
CA ILE A 240 -8.69 23.14 -8.40
C ILE A 240 -9.03 24.37 -9.29
N PRO A 241 -9.54 24.20 -10.53
CA PRO A 241 -9.94 25.32 -11.39
C PRO A 241 -10.93 26.24 -10.66
N ASP A 242 -10.85 27.56 -10.85
CA ASP A 242 -11.64 28.53 -10.07
C ASP A 242 -13.16 28.32 -10.13
N TRP A 243 -13.69 27.76 -11.22
CA TRP A 243 -15.12 27.41 -11.29
C TRP A 243 -15.53 26.23 -10.41
N TYR A 244 -14.56 25.47 -9.91
CA TYR A 244 -14.72 24.40 -8.91
C TYR A 244 -14.39 24.92 -7.49
N ALA A 245 -13.43 25.85 -7.33
CA ALA A 245 -13.12 26.52 -6.05
C ALA A 245 -14.17 27.57 -5.62
N ASN A 246 -14.92 28.14 -6.57
CA ASN A 246 -16.02 29.07 -6.27
C ASN A 246 -17.24 28.41 -5.61
N ALA A 247 -17.22 27.09 -5.40
CA ALA A 247 -18.16 26.38 -4.53
C ALA A 247 -17.59 26.08 -3.12
N GLU A 248 -16.29 26.31 -2.89
CA GLU A 248 -15.59 26.04 -1.61
C GLU A 248 -15.24 27.34 -0.83
N ASN A 249 -15.22 28.50 -1.49
CA ASN A 249 -14.78 29.76 -0.88
C ASN A 249 -15.77 30.44 0.10
N GLU A 250 -16.90 29.82 0.45
CA GLU A 250 -17.75 30.32 1.55
C GLU A 250 -17.43 29.66 2.92
N LEU A 251 -16.49 28.71 3.00
CA LEU A 251 -16.19 27.97 4.25
C LEU A 251 -14.81 28.28 4.87
N VAL A 252 -13.94 29.03 4.20
CA VAL A 252 -12.53 29.23 4.64
C VAL A 252 -12.31 30.47 5.53
N LEU A 253 -13.34 31.29 5.80
CA LEU A 253 -13.19 32.47 6.66
C LEU A 253 -13.32 32.20 8.18
N ARG A 254 -13.31 30.94 8.65
CA ARG A 254 -13.43 30.63 10.08
C ARG A 254 -12.56 29.46 10.57
N THR A 255 -11.25 29.57 10.48
CA THR A 255 -10.31 28.86 11.38
C THR A 255 -9.05 29.68 11.63
N GLY A 256 -9.23 30.93 12.08
CA GLY A 256 -8.21 31.62 12.86
C GLY A 256 -8.32 31.20 14.32
N SER A 257 -7.20 30.77 14.91
CA SER A 257 -7.03 30.45 16.33
C SER A 257 -7.68 31.51 17.24
N PRO A 258 -8.47 31.16 18.27
CA PRO A 258 -8.83 32.10 19.31
C PRO A 258 -7.91 31.92 20.52
N THR A 259 -7.06 32.92 20.74
CA THR A 259 -6.67 33.34 22.09
C THR A 259 -7.93 33.69 22.88
N ALA A 260 -8.06 33.12 24.07
CA ALA A 260 -9.20 33.32 24.95
C ALA A 260 -9.14 34.70 25.62
N GLU A 261 -10.16 35.52 25.39
CA GLU A 261 -10.61 36.54 26.34
C GLU A 261 -12.11 36.34 26.60
N MET A 262 -12.47 36.45 27.89
CA MET A 262 -13.75 36.11 28.48
C MET A 262 -14.85 37.12 28.10
N SER A 263 -16.03 36.62 27.70
CA SER A 263 -17.32 37.29 27.99
C SER A 263 -18.49 36.32 27.82
N ASP A 264 -19.35 36.26 28.85
CA ASP A 264 -20.65 35.57 28.93
C ASP A 264 -21.61 35.99 27.80
N ASP A 265 -22.28 35.03 27.13
CA ASP A 265 -23.74 34.82 27.21
C ASP A 265 -24.33 33.89 26.10
N SER A 266 -25.18 32.94 26.54
CA SER A 266 -26.33 32.28 25.85
C SER A 266 -26.15 31.11 24.83
N PHE A 267 -25.99 29.91 25.41
CA PHE A 267 -26.43 28.53 25.06
C PHE A 267 -27.12 28.15 23.72
N HIS A 268 -26.47 27.25 22.96
CA HIS A 268 -27.03 25.97 22.49
C HIS A 268 -26.01 24.86 22.79
N MET A 269 -26.37 23.89 23.65
CA MET A 269 -25.46 22.86 24.17
C MET A 269 -25.03 21.83 23.10
N PRO A 270 -23.73 21.49 22.98
CA PRO A 270 -23.24 20.32 22.23
C PRO A 270 -23.54 19.01 22.98
N SER A 271 -23.89 17.93 22.26
CA SER A 271 -24.17 16.62 22.87
C SER A 271 -22.92 15.95 23.47
N SER A 272 -23.08 15.46 24.69
CA SER A 272 -22.12 14.72 25.50
C SER A 272 -22.14 13.22 25.13
N PRO A 273 -21.10 12.40 25.43
CA PRO A 273 -21.19 10.93 25.39
C PRO A 273 -22.36 10.32 26.20
N GLU A 274 -23.13 11.14 26.90
CA GLU A 274 -24.42 10.83 27.54
C GLU A 274 -25.49 10.20 26.64
N ASP A 275 -25.37 10.24 25.31
CA ASP A 275 -26.32 9.60 24.39
C ASP A 275 -26.33 8.07 24.49
N PHE A 276 -25.26 7.46 25.03
CA PHE A 276 -25.15 6.02 25.25
C PHE A 276 -25.11 5.67 26.74
N GLU A 277 -25.79 4.58 27.10
CA GLU A 277 -25.56 3.85 28.33
C GLU A 277 -24.41 2.85 28.09
N ILE A 278 -23.36 2.94 28.91
CA ILE A 278 -22.25 1.98 28.89
C ILE A 278 -22.62 0.83 29.84
N LEU A 279 -22.95 -0.32 29.27
CA LEU A 279 -23.36 -1.53 29.98
C LEU A 279 -22.17 -2.38 30.43
N HIS A 280 -21.03 -2.25 29.73
CA HIS A 280 -19.77 -2.92 30.06
C HIS A 280 -18.58 -2.14 29.48
N GLY A 281 -17.43 -2.21 30.15
CA GLY A 281 -16.16 -1.61 29.73
C GLY A 281 -15.98 -0.17 30.19
N ASP A 282 -14.81 0.38 29.90
CA ASP A 282 -14.41 1.77 30.19
C ASP A 282 -13.69 2.33 28.95
N PHE A 283 -13.99 3.57 28.57
CA PHE A 283 -13.29 4.26 27.48
C PHE A 283 -11.90 4.79 27.90
N MET A 284 -11.47 4.55 29.15
CA MET A 284 -10.12 4.80 29.68
C MET A 284 -9.64 6.25 29.54
N GLY A 285 -10.57 7.22 29.47
CA GLY A 285 -10.26 8.63 29.21
C GLY A 285 -9.70 8.91 27.82
N LEU A 286 -9.80 7.98 26.87
CA LEU A 286 -9.26 8.13 25.52
C LEU A 286 -10.17 9.03 24.66
N SER A 287 -9.63 10.17 24.23
CA SER A 287 -10.38 11.17 23.47
C SER A 287 -10.86 10.68 22.10
N ASP A 288 -10.08 9.80 21.45
CA ASP A 288 -10.45 9.19 20.17
C ASP A 288 -11.70 8.30 20.29
N THR A 289 -11.82 7.56 21.40
CA THR A 289 -12.96 6.71 21.72
C THR A 289 -14.19 7.54 22.02
N ILE A 290 -14.04 8.63 22.78
CA ILE A 290 -15.13 9.59 23.02
C ILE A 290 -15.62 10.19 21.70
N ASN A 291 -14.71 10.59 20.81
CA ASN A 291 -15.07 11.14 19.50
C ASN A 291 -15.74 10.10 18.59
N PHE A 292 -15.30 8.84 18.63
CA PHE A 292 -15.96 7.75 17.91
C PHE A 292 -17.40 7.54 18.40
N LEU A 293 -17.63 7.53 19.72
CA LEU A 293 -18.98 7.37 20.29
C LEU A 293 -19.89 8.56 19.94
N LYS A 294 -19.36 9.79 19.91
CA LYS A 294 -20.11 10.97 19.43
C LYS A 294 -20.49 10.84 17.96
N SER A 295 -19.54 10.47 17.10
CA SER A 295 -19.80 10.21 15.68
C SER A 295 -20.86 9.12 15.48
N LEU A 296 -20.85 8.08 16.32
CA LEU A 296 -21.85 7.02 16.32
C LEU A 296 -23.24 7.54 16.75
N SER A 297 -23.32 8.46 17.73
CA SER A 297 -24.61 9.00 18.20
C SER A 297 -25.27 9.92 17.15
N GLU A 298 -24.48 10.64 16.36
CA GLU A 298 -24.92 11.49 15.25
C GLU A 298 -25.62 10.72 14.12
N LEU A 299 -25.36 9.41 13.96
CA LEU A 299 -25.94 8.61 12.85
C LEU A 299 -27.46 8.46 12.89
N ASP A 300 -28.05 8.46 14.08
CA ASP A 300 -29.50 8.35 14.24
C ASP A 300 -30.21 9.69 13.92
N ALA A 301 -29.56 10.84 14.22
CA ALA A 301 -30.12 12.17 13.93
C ALA A 301 -30.25 12.46 12.42
N ILE A 302 -29.51 11.73 11.59
CA ILE A 302 -29.55 11.82 10.13
C ILE A 302 -30.80 11.14 9.54
N LEU A 303 -31.45 10.22 10.27
CA LEU A 303 -32.72 9.65 9.85
C LEU A 303 -33.88 10.67 9.95
N ASP A 304 -33.77 11.68 10.82
CA ASP A 304 -34.84 12.64 11.12
C ASP A 304 -34.67 14.03 10.50
N SER A 305 -33.47 14.43 10.08
CA SER A 305 -33.21 15.79 9.57
C SER A 305 -32.84 15.81 8.08
N GLY A 306 -33.82 16.18 7.24
CA GLY A 306 -33.64 16.37 5.79
C GLY A 306 -32.77 17.56 5.36
N LYS A 307 -32.00 18.18 6.28
CA LYS A 307 -31.26 19.42 6.05
C LYS A 307 -29.83 19.34 6.61
N SER A 308 -28.88 18.91 5.79
CA SER A 308 -27.44 19.15 6.00
C SER A 308 -26.76 19.33 4.64
N THR A 309 -25.89 20.34 4.54
CA THR A 309 -25.40 20.98 3.30
C THR A 309 -24.14 20.37 2.69
N GLU A 310 -23.54 19.34 3.27
CA GLU A 310 -22.32 18.70 2.71
C GLU A 310 -22.64 17.38 1.97
N LYS A 311 -22.54 17.38 0.64
CA LYS A 311 -23.02 16.28 -0.23
C LYS A 311 -22.21 14.95 -0.14
N HIS A 312 -21.00 14.93 0.43
CA HIS A 312 -20.03 13.82 0.26
C HIS A 312 -19.85 12.92 1.50
N GLN A 313 -19.81 13.48 2.72
CA GLN A 313 -19.98 12.71 3.98
C GLN A 313 -21.33 11.93 4.03
N ARG A 314 -22.24 12.24 3.10
CA ARG A 314 -23.59 11.70 2.99
C ARG A 314 -23.69 10.22 2.58
N ARG A 315 -22.69 9.61 1.92
CA ARG A 315 -22.81 8.20 1.46
C ARG A 315 -22.51 7.20 2.57
N GLU A 316 -21.35 7.31 3.22
CA GLU A 316 -20.94 6.45 4.33
C GLU A 316 -21.88 6.62 5.53
N ARG A 317 -22.17 7.88 5.94
CA ARG A 317 -23.09 8.16 7.04
C ARG A 317 -24.50 7.65 6.76
N LYS A 318 -25.00 7.76 5.52
CA LYS A 318 -26.32 7.21 5.14
C LYS A 318 -26.34 5.68 5.14
N ALA A 319 -25.26 5.03 4.71
CA ALA A 319 -25.14 3.57 4.80
C ALA A 319 -25.08 3.10 6.27
N ALA A 320 -24.31 3.81 7.10
CA ALA A 320 -24.14 3.53 8.52
C ALA A 320 -25.41 3.80 9.35
N ALA A 321 -26.19 4.83 9.01
CA ALA A 321 -27.46 5.13 9.68
C ALA A 321 -28.49 4.00 9.58
N GLY A 322 -28.42 3.19 8.51
CA GLY A 322 -29.28 2.02 8.31
C GLY A 322 -28.75 0.73 8.92
N LEU A 323 -27.54 0.75 9.51
CA LEU A 323 -26.79 -0.44 9.89
C LEU A 323 -27.20 -1.00 11.26
N PHE A 324 -27.46 -0.12 12.24
CA PHE A 324 -27.73 -0.50 13.62
C PHE A 324 -29.22 -0.39 13.99
N ASN A 325 -29.67 -1.32 14.83
CA ASN A 325 -30.85 -1.17 15.65
C ASN A 325 -30.46 -0.54 16.99
N TRP A 326 -30.72 0.76 17.13
CA TRP A 326 -30.30 1.57 18.28
C TRP A 326 -30.91 1.16 19.63
N LYS A 327 -31.96 0.33 19.63
CA LYS A 327 -32.58 -0.19 20.87
C LYS A 327 -31.85 -1.40 21.45
N GLU A 328 -31.02 -2.05 20.65
CA GLU A 328 -30.27 -3.24 21.01
C GLU A 328 -28.80 -2.89 21.28
N ASP A 329 -28.07 -3.84 21.85
CA ASP A 329 -26.69 -3.62 22.24
C ASP A 329 -25.76 -3.51 21.02
N ILE A 330 -24.78 -2.63 21.13
CA ILE A 330 -23.69 -2.47 20.18
C ILE A 330 -22.39 -2.73 20.94
N PHE A 331 -21.49 -3.50 20.33
CA PHE A 331 -20.18 -3.81 20.88
C PHE A 331 -19.13 -2.99 20.16
N VAL A 332 -18.29 -2.27 20.90
CA VAL A 332 -17.22 -1.43 20.34
C VAL A 332 -15.88 -1.96 20.82
N ALA A 333 -14.98 -2.25 19.89
CA ALA A 333 -13.59 -2.55 20.18
C ALA A 333 -12.66 -1.52 19.53
N ARG A 334 -11.45 -1.43 20.07
CA ARG A 334 -10.39 -0.51 19.64
C ARG A 334 -9.08 -1.27 19.54
N ALA A 335 -8.29 -1.02 18.50
CA ALA A 335 -6.93 -1.54 18.39
C ALA A 335 -5.99 -0.53 17.72
N PRO A 336 -4.81 -0.25 18.30
CA PRO A 336 -3.86 0.71 17.76
C PRO A 336 -3.05 0.18 16.58
N GLY A 337 -2.47 1.09 15.81
CA GLY A 337 -1.32 0.76 14.96
C GLY A 337 -0.05 0.56 15.81
N ARG A 338 1.11 0.46 15.15
CA ARG A 338 2.40 0.27 15.83
C ARG A 338 3.57 0.91 15.11
N LEU A 339 4.57 1.31 15.87
CA LEU A 339 5.92 1.62 15.40
C LEU A 339 6.85 0.46 15.75
N ASP A 340 7.54 -0.05 14.75
CA ASP A 340 8.66 -0.97 14.93
C ASP A 340 9.87 -0.18 15.41
N VAL A 341 10.17 -0.29 16.70
CA VAL A 341 11.32 0.37 17.33
C VAL A 341 12.60 -0.40 17.03
N MET A 342 12.57 -1.74 17.14
CA MET A 342 13.63 -2.66 16.72
C MET A 342 13.05 -4.04 16.40
N GLY A 343 13.72 -4.80 15.53
CA GLY A 343 13.28 -6.13 15.12
C GLY A 343 13.05 -6.23 13.61
N GLY A 344 12.76 -5.11 12.96
CA GLY A 344 12.81 -4.99 11.51
C GLY A 344 11.85 -5.96 10.79
N ILE A 345 12.32 -6.58 9.70
CA ILE A 345 11.59 -7.62 8.98
C ILE A 345 11.99 -9.04 9.45
N ALA A 346 12.43 -9.18 10.70
CA ALA A 346 13.02 -10.42 11.18
C ALA A 346 12.04 -11.32 11.96
N ASP A 347 10.75 -10.95 12.01
CA ASP A 347 9.71 -11.67 12.74
C ASP A 347 9.41 -13.05 12.14
N TYR A 348 9.24 -13.16 10.82
CA TYR A 348 9.06 -14.46 10.17
C TYR A 348 10.28 -15.39 10.29
N SER A 349 11.42 -14.86 10.77
CA SER A 349 12.67 -15.60 11.01
C SER A 349 12.98 -15.77 12.51
N GLY A 350 12.00 -15.51 13.39
CA GLY A 350 12.03 -15.87 14.81
C GLY A 350 12.62 -14.84 15.78
N SER A 351 13.04 -13.67 15.29
CA SER A 351 13.84 -12.73 16.11
C SER A 351 13.08 -12.15 17.30
N LEU A 352 13.83 -11.65 18.29
CA LEU A 352 13.29 -10.71 19.28
C LEU A 352 12.95 -9.39 18.60
N VAL A 353 11.73 -8.92 18.84
CA VAL A 353 11.25 -7.62 18.35
C VAL A 353 10.76 -6.75 19.51
N LEU A 354 10.88 -5.44 19.35
CA LEU A 354 10.50 -4.40 20.32
C LEU A 354 9.58 -3.41 19.61
N GLN A 355 8.30 -3.45 19.95
CA GLN A 355 7.24 -2.77 19.20
C GLN A 355 6.49 -1.81 20.10
N MET A 356 6.23 -0.59 19.63
CA MET A 356 5.48 0.41 20.39
C MET A 356 4.09 0.59 19.77
N PRO A 357 2.99 0.36 20.51
CA PRO A 357 1.67 0.73 20.01
C PRO A 357 1.58 2.26 19.88
N ILE A 358 1.15 2.76 18.73
CA ILE A 358 0.97 4.20 18.53
C ILE A 358 -0.32 4.68 19.17
N ARG A 359 -0.49 5.99 19.25
CA ARG A 359 -1.73 6.59 19.77
C ARG A 359 -2.91 6.34 18.83
N GLU A 360 -2.68 6.46 17.52
CA GLU A 360 -3.69 6.29 16.48
C GLU A 360 -4.23 4.85 16.48
N ALA A 361 -5.55 4.73 16.39
CA ALA A 361 -6.24 3.45 16.49
C ALA A 361 -7.41 3.30 15.53
N CYS A 362 -7.81 2.06 15.34
CA CYS A 362 -9.01 1.64 14.65
C CYS A 362 -10.10 1.32 15.68
N HIS A 363 -11.30 1.84 15.46
CA HIS A 363 -12.51 1.53 16.19
C HIS A 363 -13.46 0.76 15.30
N VAL A 364 -14.04 -0.29 15.87
CA VAL A 364 -15.04 -1.11 15.20
C VAL A 364 -16.27 -1.26 16.09
N ALA A 365 -17.43 -0.87 15.58
CA ALA A 365 -18.73 -1.13 16.20
C ALA A 365 -19.42 -2.31 15.50
N VAL A 366 -19.84 -3.30 16.28
CA VAL A 366 -20.52 -4.53 15.83
C VAL A 366 -21.88 -4.63 16.48
N GLN A 367 -22.87 -5.05 15.69
CA GLN A 367 -24.13 -5.53 16.22
C GLN A 367 -24.51 -6.87 15.57
N LYS A 368 -24.92 -7.80 16.43
CA LYS A 368 -25.51 -9.09 16.05
C LYS A 368 -27.02 -8.94 15.96
N ILE A 369 -27.60 -9.25 14.81
CA ILE A 369 -29.02 -9.01 14.54
C ILE A 369 -29.66 -10.27 13.96
N HIS A 370 -30.80 -10.68 14.51
CA HIS A 370 -31.56 -11.81 13.98
C HIS A 370 -31.91 -11.57 12.49
N PRO A 371 -31.74 -12.55 11.57
CA PRO A 371 -31.93 -12.34 10.13
C PRO A 371 -33.26 -11.69 9.75
N SER A 372 -34.35 -12.06 10.42
CA SER A 372 -35.68 -11.47 10.18
C SER A 372 -35.84 -10.01 10.63
N LYS A 373 -34.94 -9.51 11.49
CA LYS A 373 -34.92 -8.13 11.99
C LYS A 373 -33.88 -7.26 11.27
N GLN A 374 -33.02 -7.86 10.43
CA GLN A 374 -31.94 -7.14 9.75
C GLN A 374 -32.51 -6.18 8.70
N ARG A 375 -32.02 -4.94 8.72
CA ARG A 375 -32.31 -3.96 7.67
C ARG A 375 -31.32 -4.16 6.52
N LEU A 376 -31.77 -4.78 5.44
CA LEU A 376 -30.93 -5.03 4.27
C LEU A 376 -30.81 -3.79 3.37
N TRP A 377 -29.63 -3.61 2.79
CA TRP A 377 -29.48 -2.69 1.68
C TRP A 377 -30.23 -3.22 0.45
N LYS A 378 -30.66 -2.32 -0.45
CA LYS A 378 -31.54 -2.67 -1.58
C LYS A 378 -30.98 -3.80 -2.46
N HIS A 379 -29.67 -3.83 -2.69
CA HIS A 379 -29.03 -4.87 -3.49
C HIS A 379 -28.87 -6.19 -2.72
N ALA A 380 -28.59 -6.16 -1.42
CA ALA A 380 -28.60 -7.34 -0.56
C ALA A 380 -30.01 -7.98 -0.50
N GLN A 381 -31.04 -7.15 -0.35
CA GLN A 381 -32.44 -7.59 -0.41
C GLN A 381 -32.78 -8.23 -1.76
N ALA A 382 -32.31 -7.63 -2.87
CA ALA A 382 -32.54 -8.18 -4.21
C ALA A 382 -31.87 -9.56 -4.39
N ARG A 383 -30.64 -9.76 -3.85
CA ARG A 383 -29.96 -11.06 -3.88
C ARG A 383 -30.75 -12.12 -3.10
N GLN A 384 -31.24 -11.80 -1.90
CA GLN A 384 -32.05 -12.74 -1.11
C GLN A 384 -33.36 -13.10 -1.82
N ASN A 385 -34.06 -12.11 -2.37
CA ASN A 385 -35.31 -12.33 -3.10
C ASN A 385 -35.09 -13.24 -4.33
N ALA A 386 -33.97 -13.10 -5.03
CA ALA A 386 -33.63 -13.93 -6.19
C ALA A 386 -33.33 -15.39 -5.82
N LYS A 387 -32.79 -15.65 -4.62
CA LYS A 387 -32.54 -17.02 -4.11
C LYS A 387 -33.83 -17.74 -3.67
N GLY A 388 -34.95 -17.03 -3.51
CA GLY A 388 -36.25 -17.60 -3.12
C GLY A 388 -36.30 -18.20 -1.70
N GLN A 389 -35.29 -17.91 -0.87
CA GLN A 389 -35.18 -18.39 0.51
C GLN A 389 -35.70 -17.33 1.49
N GLY A 390 -36.12 -17.75 2.69
CA GLY A 390 -36.47 -16.84 3.79
C GLY A 390 -35.28 -15.99 4.26
N PRO A 391 -35.45 -15.13 5.29
CA PRO A 391 -34.37 -14.25 5.76
C PRO A 391 -33.12 -15.04 6.15
N THR A 392 -32.02 -14.86 5.42
CA THR A 392 -30.74 -15.52 5.71
C THR A 392 -29.77 -14.58 6.43
N PRO A 393 -28.82 -15.11 7.23
CA PRO A 393 -27.81 -14.29 7.89
C PRO A 393 -26.88 -13.60 6.87
N VAL A 394 -26.69 -12.29 7.03
CA VAL A 394 -25.83 -11.48 6.16
C VAL A 394 -24.72 -10.76 6.93
N LEU A 395 -23.63 -10.47 6.23
CA LEU A 395 -22.59 -9.57 6.68
C LEU A 395 -22.78 -8.22 5.96
N GLN A 396 -22.83 -7.12 6.71
CA GLN A 396 -22.85 -5.75 6.17
C GLN A 396 -21.78 -4.92 6.87
N ILE A 397 -20.86 -4.34 6.08
CA ILE A 397 -19.73 -3.57 6.57
C ILE A 397 -19.79 -2.17 5.97
N VAL A 398 -19.73 -1.15 6.81
CA VAL A 398 -19.44 0.22 6.40
C VAL A 398 -18.06 0.58 6.93
N SER A 399 -17.22 1.18 6.10
CA SER A 399 -15.91 1.66 6.51
C SER A 399 -15.74 3.12 6.15
N TYR A 400 -15.44 3.94 7.15
CA TYR A 400 -15.15 5.36 6.98
C TYR A 400 -13.78 5.60 6.36
N GLY A 401 -13.62 6.78 5.75
CA GLY A 401 -12.37 7.19 5.12
C GLY A 401 -12.17 6.62 3.72
N SER A 402 -13.24 6.13 3.07
CA SER A 402 -13.18 5.72 1.67
C SER A 402 -12.87 6.89 0.74
N GLU A 403 -13.11 8.15 1.15
CA GLU A 403 -12.68 9.32 0.37
C GLU A 403 -11.16 9.52 0.31
N LEU A 404 -10.40 8.92 1.24
CA LEU A 404 -8.93 9.03 1.32
C LEU A 404 -8.20 7.88 0.61
N SER A 405 -8.94 6.90 0.08
CA SER A 405 -8.42 5.67 -0.51
C SER A 405 -9.25 5.24 -1.73
N ASN A 406 -8.72 4.38 -2.61
CA ASN A 406 -9.44 3.95 -3.83
C ASN A 406 -10.41 2.78 -3.55
N ARG A 407 -10.97 2.69 -2.33
CA ARG A 407 -11.80 1.56 -1.88
C ARG A 407 -13.27 1.93 -1.76
N GLY A 408 -14.16 0.96 -1.91
CA GLY A 408 -15.60 1.17 -1.69
C GLY A 408 -15.92 1.45 -0.21
N PRO A 409 -16.93 2.29 0.10
CA PRO A 409 -17.34 2.59 1.48
C PRO A 409 -18.10 1.44 2.17
N THR A 410 -18.59 0.48 1.38
CA THR A 410 -19.51 -0.56 1.84
C THR A 410 -19.16 -1.91 1.24
N PHE A 411 -19.36 -2.98 2.01
CA PHE A 411 -19.27 -4.36 1.57
C PHE A 411 -20.39 -5.18 2.19
N ASP A 412 -20.94 -6.13 1.46
CA ASP A 412 -21.92 -7.08 1.97
C ASP A 412 -21.88 -8.42 1.25
N MET A 413 -22.18 -9.49 1.99
CA MET A 413 -22.27 -10.86 1.49
C MET A 413 -23.23 -11.68 2.35
N ASP A 414 -23.74 -12.79 1.82
CA ASP A 414 -24.50 -13.74 2.64
C ASP A 414 -23.48 -14.57 3.43
N LEU A 415 -23.74 -14.83 4.73
CA LEU A 415 -22.80 -15.63 5.53
C LEU A 415 -22.69 -17.08 5.02
N SER A 416 -23.70 -17.56 4.29
CA SER A 416 -23.65 -18.84 3.58
C SER A 416 -22.60 -18.89 2.47
N ASP A 417 -22.17 -17.74 1.94
CA ASP A 417 -21.14 -17.70 0.89
C ASP A 417 -19.76 -18.10 1.43
N PHE A 418 -19.58 -18.13 2.76
CA PHE A 418 -18.42 -18.73 3.42
C PHE A 418 -18.48 -20.26 3.54
N MET A 419 -19.55 -20.90 3.07
CA MET A 419 -19.79 -22.33 3.26
C MET A 419 -19.60 -23.12 1.96
N ASP A 420 -18.81 -24.19 2.02
CA ASP A 420 -18.77 -25.26 1.03
C ASP A 420 -19.51 -26.48 1.61
N GLY A 421 -20.83 -26.52 1.41
CA GLY A 421 -21.70 -27.49 2.09
C GLY A 421 -21.81 -27.16 3.59
N GLU A 422 -21.49 -28.12 4.47
CA GLU A 422 -21.54 -27.93 5.93
C GLU A 422 -20.24 -27.35 6.52
N GLN A 423 -19.17 -27.28 5.72
CA GLN A 423 -17.85 -26.86 6.16
C GLN A 423 -17.52 -25.45 5.65
N PRO A 424 -16.77 -24.64 6.42
CA PRO A 424 -16.32 -23.35 5.92
C PRO A 424 -15.37 -23.53 4.72
N MET A 425 -15.50 -22.65 3.73
CA MET A 425 -14.70 -22.64 2.50
C MET A 425 -13.19 -22.63 2.78
N SER A 426 -12.39 -23.05 1.80
CA SER A 426 -10.93 -23.00 1.93
C SER A 426 -10.41 -21.55 1.93
N TYR A 427 -9.23 -21.33 2.54
CA TYR A 427 -8.61 -20.00 2.52
C TYR A 427 -8.23 -19.57 1.10
N GLU A 428 -7.84 -20.50 0.23
CA GLU A 428 -7.50 -20.23 -1.17
C GLU A 428 -8.70 -19.73 -1.96
N LYS A 429 -9.88 -20.33 -1.73
CA LYS A 429 -11.13 -19.86 -2.34
C LYS A 429 -11.49 -18.47 -1.84
N ALA A 430 -11.34 -18.20 -0.54
CA ALA A 430 -11.64 -16.89 0.04
C ALA A 430 -10.68 -15.81 -0.51
N LYS A 431 -9.39 -16.11 -0.59
CA LYS A 431 -8.38 -15.24 -1.21
C LYS A 431 -8.73 -14.91 -2.66
N SER A 432 -9.13 -15.92 -3.43
CA SER A 432 -9.55 -15.73 -4.82
C SER A 432 -10.80 -14.86 -4.92
N PHE A 433 -11.79 -15.09 -4.06
CA PHE A 433 -13.03 -14.32 -4.00
C PHE A 433 -12.77 -12.83 -3.73
N PHE A 434 -12.00 -12.50 -2.70
CA PHE A 434 -11.71 -11.11 -2.36
C PHE A 434 -10.73 -10.42 -3.33
N ALA A 435 -9.99 -11.18 -4.14
CA ALA A 435 -9.10 -10.64 -5.16
C ALA A 435 -9.84 -10.18 -6.44
N CYS A 436 -11.08 -10.64 -6.67
CA CYS A 436 -11.82 -10.36 -7.90
C CYS A 436 -12.16 -8.87 -8.10
N ASP A 437 -12.53 -8.16 -7.03
CA ASP A 437 -12.85 -6.73 -7.08
C ASP A 437 -11.81 -5.92 -6.28
N PRO A 438 -10.89 -5.22 -6.96
CA PRO A 438 -9.88 -4.39 -6.30
C PRO A 438 -10.46 -3.34 -5.35
N SER A 439 -11.67 -2.81 -5.62
CA SER A 439 -12.31 -1.79 -4.78
C SER A 439 -12.88 -2.37 -3.48
N GLN A 440 -13.10 -3.68 -3.41
CA GLN A 440 -13.64 -4.39 -2.25
C GLN A 440 -12.60 -5.27 -1.55
N ARG A 441 -11.36 -5.34 -2.05
CA ARG A 441 -10.28 -6.15 -1.48
C ARG A 441 -10.01 -5.86 0.00
N TRP A 442 -10.28 -4.63 0.46
CA TRP A 442 -10.17 -4.26 1.88
C TRP A 442 -11.11 -5.07 2.79
N ALA A 443 -12.23 -5.56 2.27
CA ALA A 443 -13.18 -6.37 3.04
C ALA A 443 -12.55 -7.71 3.48
N ALA A 444 -11.51 -8.20 2.81
CA ALA A 444 -10.79 -9.41 3.19
C ALA A 444 -10.24 -9.34 4.63
N TYR A 445 -9.73 -8.18 5.06
CA TYR A 445 -9.21 -7.97 6.42
C TYR A 445 -10.29 -8.08 7.50
N ILE A 446 -11.55 -7.78 7.15
CA ILE A 446 -12.66 -7.72 8.11
C ILE A 446 -13.49 -9.00 8.02
N ALA A 447 -14.01 -9.31 6.83
CA ALA A 447 -14.80 -10.50 6.57
C ALA A 447 -13.97 -11.79 6.73
N GLY A 448 -12.66 -11.74 6.49
CA GLY A 448 -11.75 -12.86 6.75
C GLY A 448 -11.66 -13.25 8.22
N THR A 449 -11.88 -12.32 9.16
CA THR A 449 -11.92 -12.65 10.61
C THR A 449 -13.04 -13.63 10.93
N ILE A 450 -14.20 -13.51 10.27
CA ILE A 450 -15.35 -14.41 10.41
C ILE A 450 -14.97 -15.80 9.93
N LEU A 451 -14.40 -15.91 8.72
CA LEU A 451 -13.97 -17.18 8.15
C LEU A 451 -12.92 -17.89 9.03
N VAL A 452 -11.94 -17.15 9.54
CA VAL A 452 -10.92 -17.68 10.44
C VAL A 452 -11.55 -18.19 11.74
N LEU A 453 -12.46 -17.44 12.37
CA LEU A 453 -13.19 -17.91 13.55
C LEU A 453 -14.01 -19.18 13.28
N MET A 454 -14.63 -19.29 12.08
CA MET A 454 -15.36 -20.49 11.67
C MET A 454 -14.43 -21.70 11.50
N LYS A 455 -13.27 -21.54 10.85
CA LYS A 455 -12.34 -22.65 10.59
C LYS A 455 -11.53 -23.07 11.80
N GLU A 456 -11.02 -22.11 12.56
CA GLU A 456 -10.04 -22.37 13.62
C GLU A 456 -10.71 -22.65 14.97
N LEU A 457 -11.86 -22.02 15.23
CA LEU A 457 -12.58 -22.16 16.50
C LEU A 457 -13.95 -22.82 16.36
N GLY A 458 -14.35 -23.22 15.15
CA GLY A 458 -15.64 -23.90 14.90
C GLY A 458 -16.88 -23.02 15.11
N VAL A 459 -16.71 -21.68 15.15
CA VAL A 459 -17.81 -20.75 15.43
C VAL A 459 -18.85 -20.80 14.31
N ARG A 460 -20.13 -20.83 14.67
CA ARG A 460 -21.26 -20.76 13.72
C ARG A 460 -22.01 -19.45 13.90
N PHE A 461 -22.14 -18.70 12.81
CA PHE A 461 -22.78 -17.39 12.79
C PHE A 461 -24.21 -17.49 12.25
N GLU A 462 -25.17 -17.70 13.16
CA GLU A 462 -26.61 -17.82 12.82
C GLU A 462 -27.33 -16.48 12.71
N ASN A 463 -26.70 -15.40 13.16
CA ASN A 463 -27.24 -14.05 13.13
C ASN A 463 -26.50 -13.21 12.09
N SER A 464 -27.18 -12.19 11.57
CA SER A 464 -26.55 -11.18 10.72
C SER A 464 -25.56 -10.34 11.54
N ILE A 465 -24.49 -9.89 10.88
CA ILE A 465 -23.43 -9.09 11.47
C ILE A 465 -23.36 -7.75 10.75
N SER A 466 -23.52 -6.69 11.53
CA SER A 466 -23.48 -5.30 11.09
C SER A 466 -22.26 -4.61 11.70
N LEU A 467 -21.35 -4.12 10.85
CA LEU A 467 -20.04 -3.59 11.21
C LEU A 467 -19.85 -2.16 10.71
N LEU A 468 -19.44 -1.26 11.61
CA LEU A 468 -18.91 0.05 11.26
C LEU A 468 -17.43 0.13 11.65
N VAL A 469 -16.58 0.47 10.70
CA VAL A 469 -15.13 0.62 10.88
C VAL A 469 -14.73 2.08 10.71
N SER A 470 -13.98 2.62 11.66
CA SER A 470 -13.37 3.94 11.59
C SER A 470 -11.94 3.88 12.10
N SER A 471 -10.97 4.31 11.30
CA SER A 471 -9.55 4.22 11.67
C SER A 471 -8.85 5.55 11.51
N ALA A 472 -8.15 5.97 12.56
CA ALA A 472 -7.16 7.06 12.51
C ALA A 472 -5.76 6.56 12.12
N VAL A 473 -5.54 5.24 12.08
CA VAL A 473 -4.27 4.65 11.63
C VAL A 473 -4.17 4.82 10.11
N PRO A 474 -3.18 5.57 9.60
CA PRO A 474 -3.12 5.88 8.17
C PRO A 474 -2.70 4.66 7.34
N GLU A 475 -3.41 4.46 6.24
CA GLU A 475 -3.21 3.33 5.33
C GLU A 475 -1.89 3.44 4.55
N GLY A 476 -1.13 2.34 4.48
CA GLY A 476 0.05 2.21 3.63
C GLY A 476 1.29 2.99 4.10
N LYS A 477 1.35 3.37 5.38
CA LYS A 477 2.44 4.17 5.97
C LYS A 477 3.44 3.38 6.83
N GLY A 478 3.33 2.05 6.87
CA GLY A 478 4.24 1.21 7.66
C GLY A 478 3.97 1.23 9.16
N VAL A 479 2.74 1.55 9.56
CA VAL A 479 2.29 1.64 10.96
C VAL A 479 1.17 0.65 11.32
N SER A 480 1.01 -0.42 10.53
CA SER A 480 0.08 -1.54 10.77
C SER A 480 -1.40 -1.20 10.78
N SER A 481 -1.87 -0.45 9.77
CA SER A 481 -3.30 -0.24 9.58
C SER A 481 -4.09 -1.55 9.36
N SER A 482 -3.47 -2.57 8.74
CA SER A 482 -4.09 -3.88 8.54
C SER A 482 -4.31 -4.62 9.86
N ALA A 483 -3.25 -4.80 10.66
CA ALA A 483 -3.39 -5.46 11.95
C ALA A 483 -4.32 -4.69 12.91
N ALA A 484 -4.31 -3.35 12.90
CA ALA A 484 -5.25 -2.55 13.69
C ALA A 484 -6.72 -2.86 13.30
N VAL A 485 -7.04 -2.95 12.00
CA VAL A 485 -8.41 -3.25 11.57
C VAL A 485 -8.82 -4.69 11.85
N GLU A 486 -7.91 -5.66 11.65
CA GLU A 486 -8.17 -7.08 11.94
C GLU A 486 -8.41 -7.31 13.43
N VAL A 487 -7.53 -6.80 14.29
CA VAL A 487 -7.59 -6.97 15.74
C VAL A 487 -8.83 -6.29 16.32
N ALA A 488 -9.13 -5.05 15.90
CA ALA A 488 -10.35 -4.35 16.36
C ALA A 488 -11.61 -5.09 15.90
N THR A 489 -11.65 -5.56 14.65
CA THR A 489 -12.79 -6.33 14.11
C THR A 489 -13.00 -7.63 14.87
N MET A 490 -11.96 -8.45 14.99
CA MET A 490 -12.07 -9.75 15.64
C MET A 490 -12.43 -9.60 17.13
N SER A 491 -11.88 -8.59 17.81
CA SER A 491 -12.24 -8.27 19.20
C SER A 491 -13.71 -7.91 19.36
N ALA A 492 -14.26 -7.06 18.47
CA ALA A 492 -15.66 -6.67 18.51
C ALA A 492 -16.60 -7.85 18.19
N ILE A 493 -16.25 -8.69 17.22
CA ILE A 493 -17.02 -9.90 16.86
C ILE A 493 -17.01 -10.91 18.01
N ALA A 494 -15.82 -11.17 18.58
CA ALA A 494 -15.66 -12.07 19.73
C ALA A 494 -16.53 -11.63 20.90
N ALA A 495 -16.49 -10.33 21.25
CA ALA A 495 -17.33 -9.76 22.30
C ALA A 495 -18.83 -9.92 22.02
N ALA A 496 -19.29 -9.60 20.80
CA ALA A 496 -20.70 -9.71 20.42
C ALA A 496 -21.25 -11.16 20.40
N HIS A 497 -20.35 -12.15 20.32
CA HIS A 497 -20.67 -13.58 20.29
C HIS A 497 -20.30 -14.31 21.58
N GLY A 498 -19.81 -13.59 22.61
CA GLY A 498 -19.42 -14.18 23.89
C GLY A 498 -18.21 -15.11 23.80
N LEU A 499 -17.34 -14.93 22.80
CA LEU A 499 -16.12 -15.70 22.64
C LEU A 499 -15.04 -15.14 23.57
N ASN A 500 -14.47 -15.99 24.42
CA ASN A 500 -13.34 -15.61 25.26
C ASN A 500 -12.03 -16.02 24.57
N ILE A 501 -11.41 -15.08 23.88
CA ILE A 501 -10.13 -15.28 23.18
C ILE A 501 -9.10 -14.39 23.86
N ASN A 502 -8.01 -14.98 24.36
CA ASN A 502 -6.95 -14.17 24.95
C ASN A 502 -6.24 -13.33 23.86
N PRO A 503 -5.62 -12.18 24.21
CA PRO A 503 -5.07 -11.25 23.22
C PRO A 503 -4.01 -11.85 22.30
N ARG A 504 -3.20 -12.79 22.80
CA ARG A 504 -2.16 -13.47 22.03
C ARG A 504 -2.78 -14.36 20.94
N ASP A 505 -3.74 -15.18 21.32
CA ASP A 505 -4.39 -16.10 20.37
C ASP A 505 -5.24 -15.31 19.36
N LEU A 506 -5.87 -14.21 19.78
CA LEU A 506 -6.54 -13.28 18.88
C LEU A 506 -5.56 -12.72 17.83
N ALA A 507 -4.37 -12.28 18.24
CA ALA A 507 -3.34 -11.81 17.31
C ALA A 507 -2.91 -12.89 16.31
N LEU A 508 -2.75 -14.14 16.74
CA LEU A 508 -2.41 -15.27 15.86
C LEU A 508 -3.51 -15.59 14.86
N LEU A 509 -4.78 -15.50 15.27
CA LEU A 509 -5.92 -15.65 14.37
C LEU A 509 -5.98 -14.50 13.35
N CYS A 510 -5.74 -13.25 13.77
CA CYS A 510 -5.63 -12.12 12.85
C CYS A 510 -4.47 -12.32 11.85
N GLN A 511 -3.31 -12.82 12.29
CA GLN A 511 -2.21 -13.13 11.37
C GLN A 511 -2.62 -14.16 10.30
N LYS A 512 -3.45 -15.15 10.64
CA LYS A 512 -4.00 -16.10 9.66
C LYS A 512 -4.92 -15.41 8.65
N VAL A 513 -5.68 -14.38 9.05
CA VAL A 513 -6.48 -13.57 8.11
C VAL A 513 -5.56 -12.93 7.06
N GLU A 514 -4.52 -12.25 7.51
CA GLU A 514 -3.60 -11.53 6.61
C GLU A 514 -2.82 -12.50 5.69
N ASN A 515 -2.31 -13.60 6.23
CA ASN A 515 -1.55 -14.60 5.47
C ASN A 515 -2.40 -15.39 4.47
N HIS A 516 -3.56 -15.88 4.89
CA HIS A 516 -4.30 -16.89 4.13
C HIS A 516 -5.50 -16.33 3.39
N VAL A 517 -6.18 -15.31 3.92
CA VAL A 517 -7.36 -14.70 3.28
C VAL A 517 -6.95 -13.50 2.42
N VAL A 518 -6.17 -12.57 2.97
CA VAL A 518 -5.68 -11.40 2.22
C VAL A 518 -4.55 -11.79 1.27
N GLY A 519 -3.69 -12.73 1.72
CA GLY A 519 -2.57 -13.26 0.95
C GLY A 519 -1.28 -12.46 1.09
N ALA A 520 -1.12 -11.67 2.15
CA ALA A 520 0.11 -10.93 2.44
C ALA A 520 0.99 -11.77 3.39
N PRO A 521 2.26 -12.05 3.05
CA PRO A 521 3.07 -13.02 3.79
C PRO A 521 3.73 -12.41 5.05
N CYS A 522 2.96 -11.75 5.90
CA CYS A 522 3.45 -11.05 7.08
C CYS A 522 3.89 -12.02 8.20
N GLY A 523 4.74 -11.53 9.11
CA GLY A 523 4.91 -12.17 10.41
C GLY A 523 3.83 -11.68 11.39
N VAL A 524 4.07 -11.83 12.69
CA VAL A 524 3.03 -11.70 13.74
C VAL A 524 3.14 -10.40 14.55
N MET A 525 4.24 -9.65 14.39
CA MET A 525 4.57 -8.54 15.30
C MET A 525 3.48 -7.46 15.34
N ASP A 526 2.85 -7.21 14.18
CA ASP A 526 1.86 -6.16 13.99
C ASP A 526 0.60 -6.46 14.81
N GLN A 527 0.03 -7.66 14.60
CA GLN A 527 -1.14 -8.14 15.32
C GLN A 527 -0.86 -8.27 16.82
N MET A 528 0.32 -8.79 17.19
CA MET A 528 0.68 -8.95 18.60
C MET A 528 0.77 -7.61 19.32
N THR A 529 1.36 -6.59 18.70
CA THR A 529 1.47 -5.26 19.30
C THR A 529 0.12 -4.58 19.42
N SER A 530 -0.70 -4.69 18.37
CA SER A 530 -2.07 -4.17 18.34
C SER A 530 -2.95 -4.82 19.42
N ALA A 531 -2.78 -6.12 19.70
CA ALA A 531 -3.56 -6.84 20.71
C ALA A 531 -2.99 -6.70 22.13
N CYS A 532 -1.69 -6.88 22.32
CA CYS A 532 -1.03 -7.06 23.63
C CYS A 532 -0.27 -5.82 24.12
N GLY A 533 -0.13 -4.77 23.31
CA GLY A 533 0.62 -3.58 23.67
C GLY A 533 0.01 -2.79 24.83
N GLU A 534 0.84 -2.00 25.51
CA GLU A 534 0.40 -1.02 26.51
C GLU A 534 1.02 0.35 26.24
N ALA A 535 0.33 1.40 26.68
CA ALA A 535 0.86 2.76 26.58
C ALA A 535 2.18 2.91 27.37
N ASN A 536 3.11 3.65 26.79
CA ASN A 536 4.44 4.01 27.29
C ASN A 536 5.38 2.82 27.50
N LYS A 537 5.11 1.70 26.81
CA LYS A 537 5.94 0.50 26.87
C LYS A 537 6.22 -0.05 25.47
N LEU A 538 7.33 -0.77 25.34
CA LEU A 538 7.63 -1.60 24.18
C LEU A 538 7.17 -3.03 24.46
N LEU A 539 6.38 -3.61 23.57
CA LEU A 539 6.10 -5.03 23.57
C LEU A 539 7.36 -5.78 23.12
N ALA A 540 7.93 -6.58 24.02
CA ALA A 540 9.03 -7.49 23.70
C ALA A 540 8.47 -8.89 23.42
N MET A 541 8.72 -9.41 22.23
CA MET A 541 8.30 -10.77 21.87
C MET A 541 9.36 -11.49 21.04
N VAL A 542 9.46 -12.81 21.22
CA VAL A 542 10.24 -13.68 20.33
C VAL A 542 9.27 -14.26 19.32
N CYS A 543 9.58 -14.14 18.04
CA CYS A 543 8.69 -14.62 16.98
C CYS A 543 8.76 -16.15 16.76
N GLN A 544 9.53 -16.86 17.60
CA GLN A 544 9.54 -18.31 17.80
C GLN A 544 9.19 -18.61 19.27
N PRO A 545 8.03 -19.20 19.61
CA PRO A 545 6.83 -19.51 18.82
C PRO A 545 5.78 -18.39 18.91
N ALA A 546 6.15 -17.14 18.58
CA ALA A 546 5.32 -15.95 18.82
C ALA A 546 4.95 -15.78 20.31
N GLU A 547 5.98 -15.73 21.16
CA GLU A 547 5.85 -15.60 22.61
C GLU A 547 6.12 -14.17 23.06
N VAL A 548 5.17 -13.59 23.80
CA VAL A 548 5.35 -12.29 24.45
C VAL A 548 6.21 -12.49 25.69
N LEU A 549 7.42 -11.94 25.69
CA LEU A 549 8.33 -11.99 26.85
C LEU A 549 7.92 -11.00 27.95
N GLY A 550 7.14 -9.99 27.59
CA GLY A 550 6.64 -8.97 28.49
C GLY A 550 6.68 -7.58 27.88
N LEU A 551 6.42 -6.57 28.72
CA LEU A 551 6.44 -5.17 28.35
C LEU A 551 7.68 -4.51 28.96
N VAL A 552 8.42 -3.77 28.16
CA VAL A 552 9.61 -3.01 28.57
C VAL A 552 9.20 -1.55 28.72
N ASP A 553 9.32 -0.99 29.91
CA ASP A 553 9.04 0.43 30.13
C ASP A 553 9.99 1.30 29.29
N ILE A 554 9.45 2.33 28.65
CA ILE A 554 10.26 3.34 27.97
C ILE A 554 10.81 4.27 29.06
N PRO A 555 12.15 4.38 29.23
CA PRO A 555 12.70 5.24 30.27
C PRO A 555 12.27 6.70 30.08
N ASN A 556 11.99 7.41 31.17
CA ASN A 556 11.42 8.76 31.13
C ASN A 556 12.27 9.79 30.38
N HIS A 557 13.58 9.58 30.26
CA HIS A 557 14.49 10.46 29.52
C HIS A 557 14.55 10.12 28.01
N ILE A 558 13.89 9.06 27.56
CA ILE A 558 13.86 8.59 26.16
C ILE A 558 12.47 8.82 25.57
N ARG A 559 12.44 9.21 24.29
CA ARG A 559 11.20 9.29 23.51
C ARG A 559 11.43 8.76 22.09
N PHE A 560 10.38 8.16 21.54
CA PHE A 560 10.31 7.72 20.15
C PHE A 560 9.29 8.56 19.37
N TRP A 561 9.63 8.87 18.11
CA TRP A 561 8.73 9.51 17.15
C TRP A 561 8.68 8.70 15.86
N GLY A 562 7.54 8.71 15.16
CA GLY A 562 7.45 8.25 13.77
C GLY A 562 7.34 9.44 12.83
N ILE A 563 8.06 9.42 11.70
CA ILE A 563 7.98 10.42 10.63
C ILE A 563 7.65 9.72 9.32
N ASP A 564 6.48 9.99 8.74
CA ASP A 564 6.05 9.39 7.47
C ASP A 564 6.75 10.02 6.26
N SER A 565 7.40 9.20 5.43
CA SER A 565 8.07 9.64 4.20
C SER A 565 7.12 10.10 3.09
N GLY A 566 5.84 9.76 3.17
CA GLY A 566 4.86 10.00 2.11
C GLY A 566 4.83 8.91 1.04
N ILE A 567 5.87 8.08 0.97
CA ILE A 567 5.97 6.96 0.05
C ILE A 567 5.12 5.82 0.58
N ARG A 568 4.05 5.48 -0.15
CA ARG A 568 3.19 4.34 0.18
C ARG A 568 3.92 3.04 -0.16
N HIS A 569 3.84 2.07 0.74
CA HIS A 569 4.21 0.69 0.46
C HIS A 569 3.01 -0.24 0.70
N SER A 570 3.05 -1.42 0.08
CA SER A 570 2.14 -2.52 0.39
C SER A 570 2.97 -3.68 0.92
N VAL A 571 2.65 -4.19 2.12
CA VAL A 571 3.29 -5.40 2.69
C VAL A 571 3.00 -6.64 1.82
N GLY A 572 1.90 -6.61 1.05
CA GLY A 572 1.62 -7.59 -0.01
C GLY A 572 2.36 -7.33 -1.33
N GLY A 573 3.31 -6.40 -1.35
CA GLY A 573 4.15 -6.09 -2.51
C GLY A 573 5.20 -7.17 -2.79
N ALA A 574 5.71 -7.20 -4.03
CA ALA A 574 6.67 -8.19 -4.49
C ALA A 574 8.01 -8.15 -3.73
N ASP A 575 8.36 -7.02 -3.11
CA ASP A 575 9.68 -6.80 -2.50
C ASP A 575 9.81 -7.49 -1.14
N TYR A 576 8.91 -7.21 -0.19
CA TYR A 576 8.91 -7.86 1.13
C TYR A 576 8.82 -9.39 1.03
N GLY A 577 7.90 -9.90 0.20
CA GLY A 577 7.77 -11.34 -0.03
C GLY A 577 9.04 -11.97 -0.62
N SER A 578 9.80 -11.24 -1.45
CA SER A 578 11.06 -11.73 -2.00
C SER A 578 12.18 -11.80 -0.97
N VAL A 579 12.24 -10.86 -0.03
CA VAL A 579 13.21 -10.90 1.08
C VAL A 579 12.91 -12.05 2.03
N ARG A 580 11.63 -12.29 2.34
CA ARG A 580 11.22 -13.47 3.11
C ARG A 580 11.64 -14.77 2.41
N ILE A 581 11.35 -14.92 1.11
CA ILE A 581 11.79 -16.09 0.34
C ILE A 581 13.32 -16.24 0.39
N GLY A 582 14.08 -15.15 0.18
CA GLY A 582 15.54 -15.15 0.26
C GLY A 582 16.09 -15.60 1.61
N ALA A 583 15.47 -15.17 2.71
CA ALA A 583 15.83 -15.60 4.06
C ALA A 583 15.61 -17.11 4.26
N PHE A 584 14.45 -17.62 3.88
CA PHE A 584 14.14 -19.05 3.97
C PHE A 584 15.03 -19.92 3.06
N MET A 585 15.36 -19.44 1.86
CA MET A 585 16.35 -20.07 0.97
C MET A 585 17.73 -20.12 1.65
N GLY A 586 18.16 -19.03 2.27
CA GLY A 586 19.40 -18.97 3.04
C GLY A 586 19.44 -19.96 4.20
N ARG A 587 18.35 -20.07 4.96
CA ARG A 587 18.21 -21.07 6.03
C ARG A 587 18.39 -22.48 5.49
N LYS A 588 17.74 -22.82 4.36
CA LYS A 588 17.87 -24.13 3.71
C LYS A 588 19.33 -24.45 3.35
N ILE A 589 20.05 -23.47 2.80
CA ILE A 589 21.47 -23.62 2.45
C ILE A 589 22.31 -23.84 3.71
N ILE A 590 22.10 -23.04 4.77
CA ILE A 590 22.82 -23.19 6.04
C ILE A 590 22.64 -24.60 6.62
N LYS A 591 21.39 -25.10 6.67
CA LYS A 591 21.10 -26.47 7.13
C LYS A 591 21.86 -27.52 6.31
N SER A 592 21.82 -27.40 4.99
CA SER A 592 22.54 -28.31 4.07
C SER A 592 24.04 -28.31 4.32
N VAL A 593 24.65 -27.12 4.43
CA VAL A 593 26.09 -26.98 4.68
C VAL A 593 26.47 -27.55 6.05
N ALA A 594 25.67 -27.29 7.08
CA ALA A 594 25.89 -27.85 8.41
C ALA A 594 25.84 -29.39 8.40
N SER A 595 24.85 -29.99 7.74
CA SER A 595 24.75 -31.46 7.58
C SER A 595 25.93 -32.05 6.81
N GLU A 596 26.44 -31.36 5.78
CA GLU A 596 27.62 -31.79 5.04
C GLU A 596 28.90 -31.74 5.89
N LEU A 597 29.08 -30.68 6.68
CA LEU A 597 30.20 -30.55 7.62
C LEU A 597 30.14 -31.63 8.69
N LEU A 598 28.96 -31.85 9.28
CA LEU A 598 28.71 -32.90 10.27
C LEU A 598 29.07 -34.29 9.72
N SER A 599 28.63 -34.59 8.48
CA SER A 599 28.93 -35.88 7.82
C SER A 599 30.43 -36.08 7.57
N LYS A 600 31.17 -35.01 7.23
CA LYS A 600 32.63 -35.06 7.03
C LYS A 600 33.38 -35.28 8.33
N SER A 601 32.90 -34.72 9.44
CA SER A 601 33.47 -34.95 10.77
C SER A 601 33.42 -36.43 11.17
N PHE A 602 32.31 -37.12 10.89
CA PHE A 602 32.18 -38.55 11.17
C PHE A 602 32.97 -39.46 10.19
N ALA A 603 33.17 -39.04 8.94
CA ALA A 603 33.85 -39.83 7.92
C ALA A 603 35.39 -39.85 8.05
N ASN A 604 35.99 -38.81 8.65
CA ASN A 604 37.46 -38.67 8.73
C ASN A 604 38.11 -39.42 9.91
N GLY A 605 37.36 -40.22 10.68
CA GLY A 605 37.93 -41.07 11.74
C GLY A 605 38.70 -40.31 12.82
N VAL A 606 38.44 -39.02 12.98
CA VAL A 606 39.00 -38.20 14.06
C VAL A 606 38.33 -38.67 15.35
N THR A 607 39.09 -39.33 16.21
CA THR A 607 38.70 -39.60 17.60
C THR A 607 38.24 -38.30 18.24
N SER A 608 37.22 -38.36 19.09
CA SER A 608 36.51 -37.25 19.77
C SER A 608 37.37 -36.21 20.50
N ASP A 609 38.69 -36.32 20.46
CA ASP A 609 39.64 -35.50 21.22
C ASP A 609 40.12 -34.24 20.45
N ASP A 610 39.98 -34.16 19.12
CA ASP A 610 40.50 -33.02 18.31
C ASP A 610 39.41 -32.05 17.78
N LEU A 611 38.13 -32.40 17.91
CA LEU A 611 36.99 -31.49 17.76
C LEU A 611 36.34 -31.37 19.13
N GLU A 612 36.40 -30.19 19.75
CA GLU A 612 35.65 -29.93 20.99
C GLU A 612 34.21 -30.44 20.82
N GLU A 613 33.69 -31.26 21.74
CA GLU A 613 32.33 -31.84 21.68
C GLU A 613 31.27 -30.77 21.35
N ASP A 614 31.49 -29.55 21.86
CA ASP A 614 30.71 -28.34 21.60
C ASP A 614 30.55 -28.00 20.09
N GLY A 615 31.57 -28.28 19.27
CA GLY A 615 31.55 -28.01 17.83
C GLY A 615 30.63 -28.94 17.03
N VAL A 616 30.47 -30.20 17.47
CA VAL A 616 29.57 -31.18 16.86
C VAL A 616 28.12 -30.85 17.22
N GLU A 617 27.85 -30.58 18.51
CA GLU A 617 26.52 -30.19 18.99
C GLU A 617 26.00 -28.91 18.30
N LEU A 618 26.88 -27.92 18.09
CA LEU A 618 26.55 -26.72 17.33
C LEU A 618 26.17 -27.04 15.88
N LEU A 619 26.92 -27.91 15.20
CA LEU A 619 26.61 -28.32 13.83
C LEU A 619 25.30 -29.11 13.73
N GLU A 620 24.96 -29.93 14.72
CA GLU A 620 23.67 -30.62 14.81
C GLU A 620 22.50 -29.63 14.96
N THR A 621 22.68 -28.62 15.81
CA THR A 621 21.72 -27.52 15.99
C THR A 621 21.56 -26.70 14.70
N GLU A 622 22.66 -26.42 14.01
CA GLU A 622 22.67 -25.67 12.74
C GLU A 622 22.07 -26.48 11.57
N ALA A 623 22.26 -27.81 11.55
CA ALA A 623 21.66 -28.73 10.59
C ALA A 623 20.14 -28.84 10.77
N SER A 624 19.66 -28.72 12.01
CA SER A 624 18.23 -28.73 12.36
C SER A 624 17.60 -27.34 12.42
N LEU A 625 18.37 -26.25 12.20
CA LEU A 625 17.97 -24.85 12.38
C LEU A 625 16.56 -24.51 11.87
N ASP A 626 15.66 -24.17 12.79
CA ASP A 626 14.29 -23.76 12.45
C ASP A 626 14.19 -22.27 12.12
N TYR A 627 14.98 -21.44 12.81
CA TYR A 627 14.90 -19.98 12.69
C TYR A 627 16.29 -19.38 12.57
N LEU A 628 16.47 -18.50 11.59
CA LEU A 628 17.77 -17.87 11.32
C LEU A 628 18.29 -17.09 12.53
N CYS A 629 17.39 -16.50 13.35
CA CYS A 629 17.77 -15.74 14.54
C CYS A 629 18.53 -16.55 15.59
N ASN A 630 18.47 -17.89 15.55
CA ASN A 630 19.17 -18.78 16.49
C ASN A 630 20.64 -18.98 16.12
N LEU A 631 21.03 -18.62 14.90
CA LEU A 631 22.43 -18.55 14.53
C LEU A 631 23.02 -17.24 15.06
N SER A 632 24.21 -17.30 15.68
CA SER A 632 24.89 -16.09 16.13
C SER A 632 25.63 -15.39 14.98
N PRO A 633 25.82 -14.07 15.04
CA PRO A 633 26.55 -13.34 14.00
C PRO A 633 27.97 -13.89 13.73
N HIS A 634 28.72 -14.24 14.78
CA HIS A 634 30.07 -14.77 14.60
C HIS A 634 30.08 -16.13 13.88
N ARG A 635 29.15 -17.03 14.23
CA ARG A 635 29.01 -18.34 13.56
C ARG A 635 28.67 -18.15 12.09
N TYR A 636 27.74 -17.25 11.79
CA TYR A 636 27.36 -16.90 10.42
C TYR A 636 28.55 -16.40 9.59
N GLU A 637 29.33 -15.45 10.11
CA GLU A 637 30.49 -14.89 9.40
C GLU A 637 31.62 -15.92 9.23
N ALA A 638 31.86 -16.74 10.25
CA ALA A 638 32.95 -17.72 10.22
C ALA A 638 32.70 -18.83 9.17
N LEU A 639 31.47 -19.34 9.07
CA LEU A 639 31.19 -20.57 8.33
C LEU A 639 30.29 -20.39 7.10
N TYR A 640 29.31 -19.50 7.15
CA TYR A 640 28.19 -19.56 6.19
C TYR A 640 28.18 -18.42 5.18
N VAL A 641 28.70 -17.24 5.51
CA VAL A 641 28.67 -16.07 4.60
C VAL A 641 29.30 -16.36 3.23
N LYS A 642 30.39 -17.14 3.20
CA LYS A 642 31.11 -17.51 1.96
C LYS A 642 30.38 -18.57 1.14
N GLN A 643 29.50 -19.35 1.77
CA GLN A 643 28.71 -20.41 1.12
C GLN A 643 27.40 -19.86 0.51
N LEU A 644 26.98 -18.67 0.92
CA LEU A 644 25.76 -18.03 0.45
C LEU A 644 26.06 -17.12 -0.77
N PRO A 645 25.45 -17.39 -1.94
CA PRO A 645 25.54 -16.47 -3.07
C PRO A 645 24.81 -15.16 -2.76
N GLU A 646 25.19 -14.08 -3.45
CA GLU A 646 24.46 -12.81 -3.34
C GLU A 646 23.02 -12.97 -3.83
N THR A 647 22.84 -13.60 -4.98
CA THR A 647 21.52 -13.86 -5.58
C THR A 647 21.41 -15.26 -6.16
N VAL A 648 20.19 -15.81 -6.22
CA VAL A 648 19.90 -17.07 -6.92
C VAL A 648 18.62 -16.98 -7.74
N LEU A 649 18.59 -17.61 -8.91
CA LEU A 649 17.38 -17.80 -9.70
C LEU A 649 16.50 -18.86 -9.03
N GLY A 650 15.19 -18.60 -8.91
CA GLY A 650 14.24 -19.50 -8.26
C GLY A 650 14.27 -20.92 -8.85
N GLU A 651 14.35 -21.05 -10.17
CA GLU A 651 14.49 -22.36 -10.85
C GLU A 651 15.75 -23.11 -10.39
N LYS A 652 16.92 -22.47 -10.42
CA LYS A 652 18.18 -23.08 -9.97
C LYS A 652 18.15 -23.52 -8.52
N PHE A 653 17.49 -22.75 -7.66
CA PHE A 653 17.32 -23.12 -6.25
C PHE A 653 16.42 -24.35 -6.12
N LEU A 654 15.29 -24.38 -6.84
CA LEU A 654 14.34 -25.48 -6.81
C LEU A 654 14.93 -26.78 -7.38
N ASP A 655 15.75 -26.71 -8.43
CA ASP A 655 16.45 -27.87 -8.99
C ASP A 655 17.36 -28.55 -7.96
N LYS A 656 17.99 -27.75 -7.08
CA LYS A 656 18.92 -28.24 -6.05
C LYS A 656 18.21 -28.65 -4.76
N TYR A 657 17.27 -27.84 -4.27
CA TYR A 657 16.71 -27.95 -2.91
C TYR A 657 15.22 -28.34 -2.85
N LYS A 658 14.52 -28.38 -4.00
CA LYS A 658 13.09 -28.64 -4.18
C LYS A 658 12.13 -27.60 -3.58
N ASP A 659 12.42 -27.08 -2.39
CA ASP A 659 11.66 -26.05 -1.68
C ASP A 659 12.53 -25.26 -0.69
N HIS A 660 11.96 -24.18 -0.12
CA HIS A 660 12.58 -23.36 0.93
C HIS A 660 11.95 -23.54 2.32
N ASN A 661 10.93 -24.38 2.45
CA ASN A 661 10.21 -24.68 3.69
C ASN A 661 9.60 -23.44 4.39
N ASP A 662 8.99 -22.54 3.63
CA ASP A 662 8.09 -21.50 4.15
C ASP A 662 6.63 -21.89 3.87
N PRO A 663 5.76 -22.00 4.89
CA PRO A 663 4.35 -22.36 4.67
C PRO A 663 3.51 -21.25 4.02
N VAL A 664 4.03 -20.02 3.91
CA VAL A 664 3.25 -18.86 3.47
C VAL A 664 3.63 -18.38 2.05
N THR A 665 4.86 -18.63 1.61
CA THR A 665 5.36 -18.12 0.32
C THR A 665 5.66 -19.24 -0.67
N VAL A 666 5.61 -18.91 -1.96
CA VAL A 666 5.94 -19.82 -3.07
C VAL A 666 7.04 -19.19 -3.91
N ILE A 667 8.03 -20.00 -4.31
CA ILE A 667 9.14 -19.55 -5.15
C ILE A 667 8.66 -19.39 -6.59
N ASP A 668 8.87 -18.21 -7.16
CA ASP A 668 8.75 -17.96 -8.58
C ASP A 668 10.03 -18.42 -9.29
N LYS A 669 9.88 -19.42 -10.17
CA LYS A 669 10.99 -20.00 -10.95
C LYS A 669 11.76 -18.95 -11.76
N LYS A 670 11.06 -17.92 -12.27
CA LYS A 670 11.63 -16.92 -13.17
C LYS A 670 12.28 -15.74 -12.46
N ARG A 671 12.18 -15.67 -11.14
CA ARG A 671 12.66 -14.53 -10.35
C ARG A 671 14.04 -14.80 -9.74
N ASN A 672 14.89 -13.77 -9.71
CA ASN A 672 16.10 -13.78 -8.90
C ASN A 672 15.81 -13.27 -7.48
N TYR A 673 16.34 -13.96 -6.48
CA TYR A 673 16.19 -13.63 -5.06
C TYR A 673 17.53 -13.22 -4.48
N GLY A 674 17.56 -12.15 -3.68
CA GLY A 674 18.71 -11.78 -2.86
C GLY A 674 18.79 -12.69 -1.64
N LEU A 675 19.88 -13.42 -1.49
CA LEU A 675 20.05 -14.43 -0.44
C LEU A 675 20.89 -13.90 0.72
N ARG A 676 22.10 -13.42 0.43
CA ARG A 676 23.07 -13.08 1.47
C ARG A 676 22.53 -12.02 2.45
N ALA A 677 22.05 -10.89 1.94
CA ALA A 677 21.48 -9.83 2.77
C ALA A 677 20.22 -10.29 3.52
N ALA A 678 19.30 -10.97 2.83
CA ALA A 678 18.06 -11.48 3.41
C ALA A 678 18.30 -12.51 4.55
N THR A 679 19.35 -13.33 4.42
CA THR A 679 19.76 -14.30 5.44
C THR A 679 20.46 -13.61 6.61
N ARG A 680 21.34 -12.65 6.30
CA ARG A 680 22.13 -11.91 7.28
C ARG A 680 21.26 -11.05 8.19
N HIS A 681 20.21 -10.43 7.65
CA HIS A 681 19.35 -9.50 8.37
C HIS A 681 18.81 -10.09 9.69
N PRO A 682 18.04 -11.20 9.70
CA PRO A 682 17.45 -11.71 10.95
C PRO A 682 18.47 -12.19 11.98
N ILE A 683 19.63 -12.70 11.55
CA ILE A 683 20.73 -13.12 12.44
C ILE A 683 21.25 -11.92 13.25
N TYR A 684 21.59 -10.85 12.54
CA TYR A 684 22.13 -9.65 13.15
C TYR A 684 21.06 -8.82 13.85
N GLU A 685 19.84 -8.79 13.32
CA GLU A 685 18.73 -8.04 13.89
C GLU A 685 18.30 -8.61 15.24
N ASN A 686 18.33 -9.93 15.42
CA ASN A 686 18.12 -10.55 16.72
C ASN A 686 19.16 -10.12 17.76
N PHE A 687 20.44 -10.05 17.36
CA PHE A 687 21.51 -9.54 18.22
C PHE A 687 21.29 -8.07 18.57
N ARG A 688 20.98 -7.23 17.59
CA ARG A 688 20.67 -5.80 17.80
C ARG A 688 19.46 -5.61 18.71
N GLY A 689 18.38 -6.38 18.53
CA GLY A 689 17.19 -6.33 19.37
C GLY A 689 17.47 -6.69 20.82
N LYS A 690 18.28 -7.74 21.06
CA LYS A 690 18.73 -8.11 22.42
C LYS A 690 19.59 -7.03 23.06
N ALA A 691 20.54 -6.47 22.31
CA ALA A 691 21.39 -5.37 22.78
C ALA A 691 20.57 -4.10 23.08
N PHE A 692 19.63 -3.75 22.21
CA PHE A 692 18.74 -2.61 22.38
C PHE A 692 17.88 -2.77 23.64
N LYS A 693 17.29 -3.95 23.85
CA LYS A 693 16.53 -4.26 25.07
C LYS A 693 17.38 -4.08 26.33
N ALA A 694 18.62 -4.59 26.34
CA ALA A 694 19.51 -4.44 27.48
C ALA A 694 19.91 -2.97 27.74
N LEU A 695 20.10 -2.19 26.67
CA LEU A 695 20.41 -0.76 26.75
C LEU A 695 19.23 0.07 27.26
N LEU A 696 17.98 -0.31 27.00
CA LEU A 696 16.82 0.39 27.58
C LEU A 696 16.80 0.32 29.12
N THR A 697 17.40 -0.71 29.71
CA THR A 697 17.47 -0.90 31.17
C THR A 697 18.79 -0.45 31.78
N SER A 698 19.73 0.07 31.00
CA SER A 698 21.03 0.53 31.50
C SER A 698 20.95 1.91 32.16
N ALA A 699 22.03 2.30 32.85
CA ALA A 699 22.12 3.61 33.50
C ALA A 699 22.00 4.76 32.49
N THR A 700 21.21 5.77 32.85
CA THR A 700 20.99 6.98 32.04
C THR A 700 22.30 7.66 31.72
N SER A 701 22.62 7.75 30.42
CA SER A 701 23.85 8.39 29.91
C SER A 701 23.67 8.80 28.44
N ASP A 702 24.54 9.68 27.95
CA ASP A 702 24.59 10.01 26.51
C ASP A 702 25.12 8.85 25.67
N GLU A 703 25.97 8.02 26.26
CA GLU A 703 26.49 6.80 25.66
C GLU A 703 25.35 5.77 25.45
N GLN A 704 24.40 5.67 26.40
CA GLN A 704 23.22 4.82 26.24
C GLN A 704 22.40 5.24 25.01
N LEU A 705 22.04 6.52 24.92
CA LEU A 705 21.24 7.04 23.80
C LEU A 705 21.99 6.93 22.47
N SER A 706 23.29 7.23 22.46
CA SER A 706 24.15 7.05 21.29
C SER A 706 24.21 5.59 20.83
N ALA A 707 24.33 4.64 21.76
CA ALA A 707 24.35 3.21 21.44
C ALA A 707 22.99 2.71 20.92
N LEU A 708 21.87 3.14 21.53
CA LEU A 708 20.53 2.84 21.02
C LEU A 708 20.37 3.37 19.59
N GLY A 709 20.79 4.61 19.36
CA GLY A 709 20.67 5.23 18.06
C GLY A 709 21.52 4.58 16.96
N GLU A 710 22.74 4.18 17.31
CA GLU A 710 23.65 3.43 16.44
C GLU A 710 23.03 2.10 15.99
N LEU A 711 22.40 1.36 16.92
CA LEU A 711 21.69 0.12 16.58
C LEU A 711 20.52 0.36 15.61
N MET A 712 19.80 1.48 15.74
CA MET A 712 18.74 1.86 14.80
C MET A 712 19.32 2.15 13.41
N TYR A 713 20.38 2.95 13.30
CA TYR A 713 21.02 3.21 12.00
C TYR A 713 21.53 1.91 11.34
N GLN A 714 22.14 1.02 12.09
CA GLN A 714 22.57 -0.29 11.57
C GLN A 714 21.39 -1.13 11.05
N CYS A 715 20.26 -1.11 11.75
CA CYS A 715 19.03 -1.75 11.26
C CYS A 715 18.56 -1.11 9.95
N HIS A 716 18.53 0.22 9.86
CA HIS A 716 18.15 0.93 8.64
C HIS A 716 19.01 0.55 7.43
N TYR A 717 20.33 0.56 7.56
CA TYR A 717 21.21 0.13 6.47
C TYR A 717 21.04 -1.36 6.12
N SER A 718 20.69 -2.18 7.11
CA SER A 718 20.35 -3.59 6.86
C SER A 718 19.07 -3.76 6.03
N TYR A 719 18.08 -2.87 6.14
CA TYR A 719 16.92 -2.84 5.26
C TYR A 719 17.31 -2.51 3.81
N SER A 720 18.12 -1.47 3.62
CA SER A 720 18.58 -1.06 2.29
C SER A 720 19.40 -2.16 1.63
N ALA A 721 20.23 -2.88 2.39
CA ALA A 721 20.97 -4.05 1.89
C ALA A 721 20.05 -5.20 1.44
N CYS A 722 18.88 -5.36 2.08
CA CYS A 722 17.86 -6.32 1.66
C CYS A 722 17.07 -5.88 0.42
N GLY A 723 17.30 -4.67 -0.11
CA GLY A 723 16.57 -4.11 -1.25
C GLY A 723 15.21 -3.51 -0.90
N ILE A 724 14.99 -3.20 0.39
CA ILE A 724 13.73 -2.62 0.90
C ILE A 724 13.95 -1.25 1.57
N GLY A 725 15.01 -0.54 1.16
CA GLY A 725 15.20 0.88 1.46
C GLY A 725 14.32 1.77 0.57
N SER A 726 14.33 3.09 0.82
CA SER A 726 13.65 4.04 -0.08
C SER A 726 14.24 5.44 0.06
N ASP A 727 14.32 6.19 -1.04
CA ASP A 727 14.87 7.55 -1.03
C ASP A 727 14.20 8.46 0.01
N GLY A 728 12.89 8.30 0.23
CA GLY A 728 12.15 9.09 1.21
C GLY A 728 12.53 8.75 2.66
N THR A 729 12.64 7.47 3.00
CA THR A 729 13.06 7.04 4.34
C THR A 729 14.52 7.36 4.59
N ASP A 730 15.37 7.16 3.59
CA ASP A 730 16.81 7.39 3.67
C ASP A 730 17.09 8.87 3.87
N ARG A 731 16.33 9.74 3.18
CA ARG A 731 16.39 11.19 3.37
C ARG A 731 15.95 11.62 4.77
N LEU A 732 14.88 11.03 5.32
CA LEU A 732 14.45 11.32 6.69
C LEU A 732 15.52 10.93 7.72
N VAL A 733 16.13 9.75 7.55
CA VAL A 733 17.24 9.29 8.38
C VAL A 733 18.44 10.24 8.28
N GLN A 734 18.78 10.68 7.07
CA GLN A 734 19.85 11.68 6.85
C GLN A 734 19.55 13.01 7.55
N LEU A 735 18.30 13.49 7.50
CA LEU A 735 17.90 14.72 8.19
C LEU A 735 18.04 14.60 9.72
N VAL A 736 17.76 13.42 10.29
CA VAL A 736 18.00 13.14 11.71
C VAL A 736 19.50 13.15 12.02
N GLN A 737 20.34 12.51 11.20
CA GLN A 737 21.80 12.52 11.35
C GLN A 737 22.37 13.94 11.29
N GLU A 738 21.89 14.77 10.36
CA GLU A 738 22.28 16.17 10.24
C GLU A 738 21.91 16.98 11.49
N MET A 739 20.71 16.77 12.05
CA MET A 739 20.28 17.40 13.30
C MET A 739 21.14 16.95 14.48
N GLN A 740 21.45 15.65 14.56
CA GLN A 740 22.31 15.06 15.58
C GLN A 740 23.73 15.65 15.55
N HIS A 741 24.32 15.85 14.36
CA HIS A 741 25.72 16.27 14.22
C HIS A 741 25.94 17.78 13.98
N ASN A 742 24.88 18.60 14.03
CA ASN A 742 24.98 20.04 13.78
C ASN A 742 25.94 20.74 14.78
N LYS A 743 26.95 21.47 14.27
CA LYS A 743 27.97 22.15 15.09
C LYS A 743 27.39 23.16 16.10
N LYS A 744 26.21 23.76 15.83
CA LYS A 744 25.52 24.66 16.78
C LYS A 744 24.93 23.92 17.99
N SER A 745 24.79 22.60 17.97
CA SER A 745 24.31 21.80 19.11
C SER A 745 25.44 21.41 20.08
N ARG A 746 26.72 21.59 19.72
CA ARG A 746 27.85 21.22 20.60
C ARG A 746 27.95 22.05 21.88
N SER A 747 27.22 23.15 22.00
CA SER A 747 27.11 23.95 23.22
C SER A 747 25.85 23.64 24.06
N SER A 748 25.01 22.68 23.64
CA SER A 748 23.90 22.16 24.44
C SER A 748 23.56 20.74 24.01
N GLU A 749 23.90 19.76 24.88
CA GLU A 749 23.52 18.34 24.88
C GLU A 749 22.70 17.85 23.67
N GLY A 750 23.24 16.89 22.92
CA GLY A 750 22.56 16.27 21.77
C GLY A 750 21.16 15.79 22.13
N THR A 751 20.22 15.87 21.19
CA THR A 751 18.79 15.65 21.46
C THR A 751 18.17 14.52 20.66
N LEU A 752 18.61 14.30 19.42
CA LEU A 752 18.25 13.14 18.58
C LEU A 752 19.48 12.26 18.39
N TYR A 753 19.31 10.94 18.41
CA TYR A 753 20.44 10.00 18.49
C TYR A 753 20.42 8.89 17.45
N GLY A 754 19.24 8.54 16.91
CA GLY A 754 19.12 7.50 15.92
C GLY A 754 17.80 7.51 15.20
N ALA A 755 17.78 6.92 14.00
CA ALA A 755 16.58 6.74 13.22
C ALA A 755 16.66 5.49 12.36
N LYS A 756 15.50 4.87 12.11
CA LYS A 756 15.37 3.76 11.17
C LYS A 756 14.00 3.68 10.53
N ILE A 757 13.94 3.09 9.35
CA ILE A 757 12.67 2.67 8.73
C ILE A 757 11.90 1.70 9.64
N THR A 758 10.57 1.76 9.65
CA THR A 758 9.67 0.85 10.40
C THR A 758 8.75 0.08 9.43
N GLY A 759 8.32 -1.11 9.85
CA GLY A 759 7.40 -1.95 9.08
C GLY A 759 8.08 -2.71 7.94
N GLY A 760 7.32 -3.04 6.89
CA GLY A 760 7.78 -3.93 5.81
C GLY A 760 8.83 -3.37 4.84
N GLY A 761 9.20 -2.09 4.98
CA GLY A 761 10.17 -1.42 4.10
C GLY A 761 9.59 -0.85 2.80
N SER A 762 10.47 -0.41 1.90
CA SER A 762 10.16 0.20 0.59
C SER A 762 9.29 1.47 0.67
N GLY A 763 9.46 2.26 1.74
CA GLY A 763 8.68 3.46 2.02
C GLY A 763 8.14 3.47 3.46
N GLY A 764 7.08 4.23 3.70
CA GLY A 764 6.42 4.30 4.99
C GLY A 764 7.10 5.24 5.97
N THR A 765 7.20 4.83 7.23
CA THR A 765 7.57 5.69 8.36
C THR A 765 9.02 5.42 8.81
N VAL A 766 9.65 6.44 9.38
CA VAL A 766 10.94 6.34 10.08
C VAL A 766 10.71 6.53 11.59
N CYS A 767 11.11 5.55 12.39
CA CYS A 767 11.17 5.64 13.84
C CYS A 767 12.45 6.38 14.25
N VAL A 768 12.35 7.37 15.13
CA VAL A 768 13.45 8.22 15.62
C VAL A 768 13.54 8.10 17.14
N VAL A 769 14.75 7.96 17.69
CA VAL A 769 15.01 7.99 19.13
C VAL A 769 15.73 9.27 19.54
N GLY A 770 15.31 9.83 20.67
CA GLY A 770 15.93 11.02 21.24
C GLY A 770 15.61 11.23 22.71
N ARG A 771 16.17 12.30 23.28
CA ARG A 771 15.87 12.74 24.64
C ARG A 771 14.41 13.19 24.72
N ASN A 772 13.73 12.80 25.78
CA ASN A 772 12.39 13.28 26.11
C ASN A 772 12.42 14.73 26.60
N CYS A 773 12.58 15.68 25.68
CA CYS A 773 12.59 17.12 25.98
C CYS A 773 12.00 17.94 24.83
N LEU A 774 11.61 19.19 25.13
CA LEU A 774 10.97 20.09 24.16
C LEU A 774 11.84 20.32 22.92
N LYS A 775 13.15 20.49 23.12
CA LYS A 775 14.12 20.72 22.03
C LYS A 775 14.15 19.57 21.02
N SER A 776 13.99 18.32 21.46
CA SER A 776 13.87 17.17 20.54
C SER A 776 12.60 17.27 19.70
N SER A 777 11.45 17.57 20.31
CA SER A 777 10.19 17.76 19.58
C SER A 777 10.26 18.91 18.57
N GLU A 778 10.90 20.02 18.92
CA GLU A 778 11.16 21.13 17.99
C GLU A 778 12.03 20.71 16.80
N GLN A 779 13.04 19.89 17.03
CA GLN A 779 13.88 19.35 15.95
C GLN A 779 13.13 18.37 15.05
N ILE A 780 12.21 17.56 15.59
CA ILE A 780 11.33 16.71 14.77
C ILE A 780 10.46 17.57 13.85
N LEU A 781 9.89 18.69 14.35
CA LEU A 781 9.14 19.63 13.52
C LEU A 781 10.03 20.34 12.48
N GLN A 782 11.28 20.66 12.82
CA GLN A 782 12.24 21.19 11.84
C GLN A 782 12.55 20.17 10.74
N ILE A 783 12.72 18.89 11.08
CA ILE A 783 12.91 17.81 10.10
C ILE A 783 11.69 17.68 9.21
N GLN A 784 10.48 17.70 9.78
CA GLN A 784 9.21 17.67 9.05
C GLN A 784 9.15 18.80 8.01
N GLN A 785 9.46 20.03 8.42
CA GLN A 785 9.43 21.19 7.53
C GLN A 785 10.53 21.11 6.45
N ARG A 786 11.75 20.75 6.82
CA ARG A 786 12.86 20.55 5.85
C ARG A 786 12.53 19.47 4.82
N TYR A 787 11.86 18.40 5.23
CA TYR A 787 11.40 17.35 4.32
C TYR A 787 10.29 17.85 3.39
N LYS A 788 9.33 18.63 3.91
CA LYS A 788 8.31 19.30 3.10
C LYS A 788 8.91 20.24 2.08
N ASP A 789 9.82 21.11 2.48
CA ASP A 789 10.46 22.08 1.57
C ASP A 789 11.21 21.37 0.44
N ALA A 790 11.77 20.19 0.74
CA ALA A 790 12.50 19.39 -0.21
C ALA A 790 11.65 18.54 -1.15
N THR A 791 10.47 18.07 -0.71
CA THR A 791 9.68 17.05 -1.42
C THR A 791 8.27 17.51 -1.79
N GLY A 792 7.82 18.63 -1.26
CA GLY A 792 6.42 19.09 -1.32
C GLY A 792 5.47 18.34 -0.37
N TYR A 793 5.90 17.22 0.22
CA TYR A 793 5.07 16.41 1.11
C TYR A 793 5.29 16.78 2.57
N LEU A 794 4.23 17.10 3.31
CA LEU A 794 4.31 17.31 4.76
C LEU A 794 4.18 15.95 5.49
N PRO A 795 5.24 15.44 6.14
CA PRO A 795 5.18 14.18 6.89
C PRO A 795 4.10 14.18 7.98
N ILE A 796 3.44 13.04 8.16
CA ILE A 796 2.69 12.76 9.40
C ILE A 796 3.69 12.45 10.50
N ILE A 797 3.50 13.05 11.67
CA ILE A 797 4.29 12.77 12.88
C ILE A 797 3.46 11.90 13.81
N PHE A 798 3.98 10.73 14.15
CA PHE A 798 3.44 9.85 15.16
C PHE A 798 4.15 10.11 16.49
N GLU A 799 3.39 10.51 17.49
CA GLU A 799 3.88 10.76 18.84
C GLU A 799 2.90 10.20 19.88
N GLY A 800 3.45 9.67 20.95
CA GLY A 800 2.70 9.02 22.01
C GLY A 800 2.35 7.57 21.68
N SER A 801 1.66 6.95 22.62
CA SER A 801 1.32 5.53 22.57
C SER A 801 -0.07 5.32 23.15
N SER A 802 -0.65 4.13 22.94
CA SER A 802 -1.97 3.79 23.49
C SER A 802 -2.04 2.33 23.92
N PRO A 803 -3.03 1.94 24.75
CA PRO A 803 -3.27 0.54 25.05
C PRO A 803 -3.66 -0.26 23.80
N GLY A 804 -3.18 -1.49 23.72
CA GLY A 804 -3.64 -2.51 22.78
C GLY A 804 -5.05 -2.99 23.10
N ALA A 805 -5.64 -3.76 22.18
CA ALA A 805 -7.02 -4.22 22.27
C ALA A 805 -7.29 -5.08 23.52
N GLY A 806 -6.34 -5.89 23.96
CA GLY A 806 -6.46 -6.70 25.17
C GLY A 806 -6.55 -5.86 26.44
N LYS A 807 -5.81 -4.75 26.51
CA LYS A 807 -5.86 -3.81 27.65
C LYS A 807 -7.11 -2.93 27.61
N PHE A 808 -7.54 -2.53 26.41
CA PHE A 808 -8.78 -1.77 26.21
C PHE A 808 -10.03 -2.62 26.49
N GLY A 809 -10.01 -3.90 26.14
CA GLY A 809 -11.17 -4.78 26.21
C GLY A 809 -12.21 -4.42 25.14
N HIS A 810 -13.45 -4.25 25.55
CA HIS A 810 -14.52 -3.79 24.67
C HIS A 810 -15.56 -2.99 25.47
N LEU A 811 -16.30 -2.13 24.77
CA LEU A 811 -17.49 -1.48 25.29
C LEU A 811 -18.73 -2.25 24.84
N ARG A 812 -19.69 -2.45 25.74
CA ARG A 812 -21.07 -2.81 25.39
C ARG A 812 -21.91 -1.57 25.65
N ILE A 813 -22.48 -1.01 24.61
CA ILE A 813 -23.23 0.24 24.68
C ILE A 813 -24.67 0.04 24.19
N ARG A 814 -25.59 0.84 24.72
CA ARG A 814 -26.98 0.93 24.24
C ARG A 814 -27.40 2.38 24.18
N ARG A 815 -28.13 2.78 23.13
CA ARG A 815 -28.57 4.17 22.99
C ARG A 815 -29.59 4.50 24.08
N ARG A 816 -29.43 5.65 24.75
CA ARG A 816 -30.43 6.15 25.69
C ARG A 816 -31.63 6.67 24.90
N LEU A 817 -32.82 6.18 25.22
CA LEU A 817 -34.06 6.74 24.68
C LEU A 817 -34.25 8.12 25.32
N GLN A 818 -34.24 9.20 24.52
CA GLN A 818 -34.62 10.52 25.03
C GLN A 818 -36.02 10.41 25.66
N ARG A 819 -36.13 10.73 26.96
CA ARG A 819 -37.44 10.95 27.58
C ARG A 819 -38.12 12.07 26.80
N LYS A 820 -39.18 11.74 26.06
CA LYS A 820 -40.13 12.77 25.63
C LYS A 820 -40.59 13.49 26.90
N GLN A 821 -40.15 14.73 27.09
CA GLN A 821 -40.79 15.61 28.06
C GLN A 821 -42.22 15.81 27.55
N ASN A 822 -43.18 15.30 28.33
CA ASN A 822 -44.60 15.47 28.10
C ASN A 822 -45.01 16.93 28.23
#